data_AF-D8RMY6-F1
#
_entry.id   AF-D8RMY6-F1
#
_cell.length_a   1.000
_cell.length_b   1.000
_cell.length_c   1.000
_cell.angle_alpha   90.00
_cell.angle_beta   90.00
_cell.angle_gamma   90.00
#
_symmetry.space_group_name_H-M   'P 1'
#
loop_
_entity.id
_entity.type
_entity.pdbx_description
1 polymer ?
#
loop_
_entity_poly.entity_id
_entity_poly.type
_entity_poly.pdbx_seq_one_letter_code
_entity_poly.pdbx_strand_id
1 'polypeptide(L)'
;MAGVAVWNVVENLHAQDLVGGVFLADEAALAALQSFSRAGVVAAHKQLRQESAAMEAVSKSQGTYRGCVPSYMDPHGLPSFPVPLVTSRSTLCKNVGLVDLEPGRASPGSVLHGFLRVEAFRCSNVAVTALEDDSGRMARVLALNSLFWNSSQEEVARIFPQGAEVLVKHPCLVEAEFCQGLALWVPNPLSLEIVSYFPRMEVGEPDVYLSWGSKELDERKNFLAAADLFTRCLECLRACGDETKMVVALVRRAEARLKLERYEEALADVEKALALDRHDFKSLAVKGAALLGLKQYGSSTSCFKQVAEVEASPTYRSLYDASLRFNEQSERGVYDLSEHYLAAGGNVEEDRAPELADFVGPVKVAMTRDARGRGLFLTESVSVGQLLLVSNAVAMVFPDEDCPVLEVDKFGTLLTAVLRACIASPRTLAQVYSLAESDPVTGLTIDKNEVPEMELFQPNTGSLELHEELLLDVTRIANILHCINENGKAADTLVTRDFDGLWTLPSFLNHSCLPNVGVHYVGKALLVVAARDMEAETELVRSYGSALAPWNPMRRESIRVECRCERCALEKRLEEELRDVSQRFDALLNATSMVESEFHEQLGELAVELERKVWDVDLRETEKQWLRTSYCLAYLSFYLRNETCQREKTMPLKEDIARALHSTSPGFSKTLMAMCCLLEDGNGSRGLLEDECFALCGRQNHEVAAAIVKQARYKDNNKCLKHIYYHILL
;
A
#
# COMPACT_ATOMS: atom_id res chain seq x y z
N MET A 1 14.05 -6.96 20.75
CA MET A 1 14.08 -8.44 20.78
C MET A 1 12.65 -9.01 20.83
N ALA A 2 11.84 -8.77 19.79
CA ALA A 2 10.45 -9.22 19.73
C ALA A 2 10.02 -9.51 18.27
N GLY A 3 10.93 -10.07 17.47
CA GLY A 3 10.72 -10.35 16.03
C GLY A 3 10.42 -11.81 15.69
N VAL A 4 9.94 -12.62 16.64
CA VAL A 4 9.85 -14.10 16.46
C VAL A 4 8.40 -14.62 16.48
N ALA A 5 7.38 -13.79 16.72
CA ALA A 5 6.03 -14.30 17.01
C ALA A 5 5.01 -14.28 15.85
N VAL A 6 5.45 -14.13 14.58
CA VAL A 6 4.54 -14.28 13.40
C VAL A 6 4.54 -15.72 12.85
N TRP A 7 5.40 -16.61 13.36
CA TRP A 7 5.57 -17.94 12.78
C TRP A 7 4.70 -19.06 13.38
N ASN A 8 3.93 -18.80 14.44
CA ASN A 8 3.22 -19.88 15.16
C ASN A 8 1.83 -20.24 14.61
N VAL A 9 1.36 -19.63 13.52
CA VAL A 9 0.10 -20.03 12.85
C VAL A 9 0.33 -20.94 11.62
N VAL A 10 1.60 -21.16 11.22
CA VAL A 10 1.96 -22.09 10.12
C VAL A 10 2.51 -23.43 10.63
N GLU A 11 2.79 -23.57 11.93
CA GLU A 11 3.42 -24.78 12.50
C GLU A 11 2.53 -26.04 12.59
N ASN A 12 1.25 -26.00 12.21
CA ASN A 12 0.36 -27.17 12.26
C ASN A 12 0.00 -27.80 10.91
N LEU A 13 0.67 -27.40 9.82
CA LEU A 13 0.70 -28.21 8.60
C LEU A 13 2.00 -29.00 8.61
N HIS A 14 1.90 -30.29 8.93
CA HIS A 14 3.03 -31.21 8.90
C HIS A 14 3.88 -30.99 7.64
N ALA A 15 5.16 -30.64 7.84
CA ALA A 15 6.18 -30.48 6.80
C ALA A 15 6.40 -31.74 5.92
N GLN A 16 5.71 -32.85 6.21
CA GLN A 16 5.72 -34.06 5.41
C GLN A 16 4.62 -34.11 4.34
N ASP A 17 3.58 -33.28 4.43
CA ASP A 17 2.51 -33.18 3.42
C ASP A 17 2.64 -31.92 2.53
N LEU A 18 3.63 -31.07 2.79
CA LEU A 18 3.88 -29.78 2.10
C LEU A 18 4.86 -29.88 0.90
N VAL A 19 5.46 -31.04 0.64
CA VAL A 19 6.43 -31.28 -0.44
C VAL A 19 5.87 -32.28 -1.46
N GLY A 20 4.68 -31.99 -1.98
CA GLY A 20 4.06 -32.74 -3.07
C GLY A 20 4.24 -32.02 -4.41
N GLY A 21 5.48 -31.79 -4.85
CA GLY A 21 5.73 -31.14 -6.14
C GLY A 21 7.08 -30.45 -6.32
N VAL A 22 8.15 -30.92 -5.69
CA VAL A 22 9.51 -30.54 -6.13
C VAL A 22 9.76 -31.33 -7.41
N PHE A 23 9.66 -30.66 -8.55
CA PHE A 23 10.02 -31.27 -9.82
C PHE A 23 11.48 -31.72 -9.73
N LEU A 24 11.82 -32.88 -10.29
CA LEU A 24 13.21 -33.34 -10.41
C LEU A 24 13.65 -33.20 -11.87
N ALA A 25 14.65 -32.36 -12.14
CA ALA A 25 15.38 -32.40 -13.41
C ALA A 25 16.05 -33.77 -13.54
N ASP A 26 16.16 -34.30 -14.76
CA ASP A 26 17.06 -35.43 -14.97
C ASP A 26 18.53 -35.00 -14.76
N GLU A 27 19.41 -35.96 -14.46
CA GLU A 27 20.84 -35.69 -14.18
C GLU A 27 21.54 -34.96 -15.34
N ALA A 28 21.08 -35.15 -16.58
CA ALA A 28 21.65 -34.49 -17.76
C ALA A 28 21.29 -33.00 -17.81
N ALA A 29 20.06 -32.62 -17.45
CA ALA A 29 19.60 -31.24 -17.36
C ALA A 29 20.32 -30.49 -16.22
N LEU A 30 20.50 -31.13 -15.06
CA LEU A 30 21.28 -30.59 -13.94
C LEU A 30 22.74 -30.33 -14.34
N ALA A 31 23.41 -31.30 -14.98
CA ALA A 31 24.77 -31.12 -15.49
C ALA A 31 24.86 -30.03 -16.56
N ALA A 32 23.82 -29.87 -17.38
CA ALA A 32 23.76 -28.86 -18.43
C ALA A 32 23.56 -27.43 -17.89
N LEU A 33 22.86 -27.28 -16.75
CA LEU A 33 22.71 -26.02 -16.01
C LEU A 33 23.99 -25.66 -15.26
N GLN A 34 24.64 -26.64 -14.64
CA GLN A 34 25.93 -26.45 -13.96
C GLN A 34 27.08 -26.09 -14.93
N SER A 35 26.97 -26.50 -16.20
CA SER A 35 27.94 -26.17 -17.25
C SER A 35 27.62 -24.90 -18.04
N PHE A 36 26.54 -24.19 -17.69
CA PHE A 36 26.04 -23.00 -18.42
C PHE A 36 25.87 -23.22 -19.93
N SER A 37 25.54 -24.45 -20.33
CA SER A 37 25.40 -24.81 -21.73
C SER A 37 24.12 -24.20 -22.31
N ARG A 38 24.24 -23.54 -23.47
CA ARG A 38 23.09 -22.90 -24.13
C ARG A 38 21.95 -23.88 -24.41
N ALA A 39 22.25 -25.07 -24.92
CA ALA A 39 21.23 -26.07 -25.24
C ALA A 39 20.51 -26.57 -23.97
N GLY A 40 21.25 -26.83 -22.89
CA GLY A 40 20.69 -27.28 -21.62
C GLY A 40 19.79 -26.24 -20.97
N VAL A 41 20.26 -25.00 -20.89
CA VAL A 41 19.49 -23.91 -20.26
C VAL A 41 18.20 -23.64 -21.03
N VAL A 42 18.24 -23.63 -22.37
CA VAL A 42 17.03 -23.44 -23.20
C VAL A 42 16.05 -24.60 -23.02
N ALA A 43 16.52 -25.85 -22.97
CA ALA A 43 15.65 -27.01 -22.77
C ALA A 43 14.96 -26.95 -21.40
N ALA A 44 15.73 -26.70 -20.34
CA ALA A 44 15.20 -26.63 -18.98
C ALA A 44 14.28 -25.42 -18.76
N HIS A 45 14.55 -24.27 -19.41
CA HIS A 45 13.66 -23.11 -19.39
C HIS A 45 12.30 -23.41 -20.03
N LYS A 46 12.27 -24.13 -21.17
CA LYS A 46 11.03 -24.55 -21.82
C LYS A 46 10.21 -25.49 -20.96
N GLN A 47 10.88 -26.45 -20.30
CA GLN A 47 10.23 -27.38 -19.38
C GLN A 47 9.58 -26.63 -18.21
N LEU A 48 10.34 -25.78 -17.50
CA LEU A 48 9.82 -25.01 -16.37
C LEU A 48 8.62 -24.13 -16.75
N ARG A 49 8.65 -23.54 -17.96
CA ARG A 49 7.52 -22.74 -18.47
C ARG A 49 6.24 -23.58 -18.63
N GLN A 50 6.37 -24.79 -19.18
CA GLN A 50 5.23 -25.70 -19.37
C GLN A 50 4.66 -26.16 -18.02
N GLU A 51 5.54 -26.49 -17.08
CA GLU A 51 5.17 -26.91 -15.71
C GLU A 51 4.48 -25.77 -14.94
N SER A 52 5.04 -24.55 -14.99
CA SER A 52 4.44 -23.36 -14.37
C SER A 52 3.05 -23.06 -14.93
N ALA A 53 2.86 -23.19 -16.25
CA ALA A 53 1.56 -22.99 -16.89
C ALA A 53 0.54 -24.07 -16.47
N ALA A 54 0.98 -25.33 -16.33
CA ALA A 54 0.13 -26.41 -15.86
C ALA A 54 -0.30 -26.20 -14.40
N MET A 55 0.60 -25.76 -13.53
CA MET A 55 0.28 -25.46 -12.12
C MET A 55 -0.66 -24.28 -11.98
N GLU A 56 -0.48 -23.22 -12.77
CA GLU A 56 -1.40 -22.09 -12.78
C GLU A 56 -2.80 -22.51 -13.24
N ALA A 57 -2.90 -23.40 -14.24
CA ALA A 57 -4.18 -23.94 -14.69
C ALA A 57 -4.87 -24.79 -13.62
N VAL A 58 -4.13 -25.66 -12.92
CA VAL A 58 -4.64 -26.45 -11.79
C VAL A 58 -5.10 -25.55 -10.65
N SER A 59 -4.28 -24.56 -10.29
CA SER A 59 -4.56 -23.58 -9.24
C SER A 59 -5.86 -22.81 -9.50
N LYS A 60 -6.06 -22.32 -10.73
CA LYS A 60 -7.31 -21.66 -11.15
C LYS A 60 -8.51 -22.59 -11.06
N SER A 61 -8.36 -23.86 -11.46
CA SER A 61 -9.45 -24.85 -11.40
C SER A 61 -9.85 -25.26 -9.98
N GLN A 62 -8.91 -25.20 -9.03
CA GLN A 62 -9.13 -25.56 -7.63
C GLN A 62 -9.45 -24.35 -6.74
N GLY A 63 -9.51 -23.15 -7.32
CA GLY A 63 -9.67 -21.91 -6.56
C GLY A 63 -8.64 -21.79 -5.45
N THR A 64 -7.38 -22.16 -5.68
CA THR A 64 -6.26 -21.95 -4.75
C THR A 64 -5.03 -21.62 -5.57
N TYR A 65 -4.47 -20.41 -5.44
CA TYR A 65 -3.20 -20.11 -6.11
C TYR A 65 -2.05 -20.73 -5.31
N ARG A 66 -1.47 -21.81 -5.84
CA ARG A 66 -0.21 -22.36 -5.34
C ARG A 66 0.90 -21.95 -6.30
N GLY A 67 1.57 -20.84 -5.99
CA GLY A 67 2.80 -20.47 -6.70
C GLY A 67 3.85 -21.58 -6.58
N CYS A 68 4.63 -21.81 -7.65
CA CYS A 68 5.69 -22.84 -7.67
C CYS A 68 6.92 -22.49 -6.81
N VAL A 69 6.89 -21.35 -6.11
CA VAL A 69 8.01 -20.81 -5.36
C VAL A 69 7.57 -20.75 -3.89
N PRO A 70 7.96 -21.71 -3.04
CA PRO A 70 7.97 -21.49 -1.60
C PRO A 70 8.71 -20.19 -1.35
N SER A 71 8.22 -19.32 -0.47
CA SER A 71 8.83 -18.01 -0.24
C SER A 71 10.33 -18.17 0.01
N TYR A 72 11.17 -17.76 -0.95
CA TYR A 72 12.62 -17.63 -0.74
C TYR A 72 12.95 -16.49 0.24
N MET A 73 11.93 -15.88 0.84
CA MET A 73 12.03 -15.23 2.14
C MET A 73 12.05 -16.27 3.27
N ASP A 74 12.96 -17.24 3.20
CA ASP A 74 13.44 -17.90 4.41
C ASP A 74 14.47 -16.94 5.04
N PRO A 75 14.19 -16.35 6.22
CA PRO A 75 15.16 -15.51 6.92
C PRO A 75 16.42 -16.29 7.35
N HIS A 76 16.41 -17.63 7.25
CA HIS A 76 17.45 -18.50 7.78
C HIS A 76 18.30 -19.23 6.73
N GLY A 77 17.96 -19.16 5.43
CA GLY A 77 18.56 -20.04 4.42
C GLY A 77 19.56 -19.40 3.45
N LEU A 78 19.37 -18.13 3.07
CA LEU A 78 20.32 -17.39 2.24
C LEU A 78 20.86 -16.20 3.04
N PRO A 79 22.19 -15.99 3.11
CA PRO A 79 22.73 -14.82 3.77
C PRO A 79 22.08 -13.58 3.18
N SER A 80 21.56 -12.70 4.03
CA SER A 80 21.23 -11.33 3.67
C SER A 80 22.55 -10.67 3.24
N PHE A 81 22.96 -10.90 1.99
CA PHE A 81 24.13 -10.26 1.43
C PHE A 81 23.75 -8.79 1.29
N PRO A 82 24.41 -7.87 2.02
CA PRO A 82 24.24 -6.44 1.75
C PRO A 82 24.74 -6.23 0.33
N VAL A 83 23.81 -6.07 -0.61
CA VAL A 83 24.16 -5.71 -1.99
C VAL A 83 24.55 -4.24 -1.93
N PRO A 84 25.82 -3.89 -2.15
CA PRO A 84 26.24 -2.49 -2.10
C PRO A 84 25.46 -1.73 -3.16
N LEU A 85 24.92 -0.59 -2.79
CA LEU A 85 24.15 0.24 -3.67
C LEU A 85 25.11 1.08 -4.53
N VAL A 86 25.05 0.92 -5.85
CA VAL A 86 25.79 1.77 -6.80
C VAL A 86 24.84 2.24 -7.90
N THR A 87 24.60 3.55 -7.98
CA THR A 87 23.87 4.20 -9.07
C THR A 87 24.72 4.34 -10.33
N SER A 88 24.01 4.28 -11.47
CA SER A 88 24.33 4.76 -12.82
C SER A 88 25.78 4.75 -13.32
N ARG A 89 25.99 4.11 -14.49
CA ARG A 89 27.18 4.27 -15.38
C ARG A 89 28.52 4.25 -14.64
N SER A 90 28.77 3.18 -13.90
CA SER A 90 30.02 3.00 -13.18
C SER A 90 31.10 2.46 -14.13
N THR A 91 31.94 3.36 -14.65
CA THR A 91 33.30 3.08 -15.10
C THR A 91 34.21 2.48 -14.01
N LEU A 92 33.66 2.23 -12.81
CA LEU A 92 34.34 1.67 -11.63
C LEU A 92 33.97 0.20 -11.37
N CYS A 93 32.99 -0.37 -12.09
CA CYS A 93 32.59 -1.76 -11.91
C CYS A 93 33.52 -2.72 -12.67
N LYS A 94 33.87 -3.83 -12.03
CA LYS A 94 34.65 -4.90 -12.68
C LYS A 94 33.72 -5.74 -13.58
N ASN A 95 34.04 -5.85 -14.87
CA ASN A 95 33.34 -6.78 -15.75
C ASN A 95 33.68 -8.22 -15.37
N VAL A 96 32.65 -9.06 -15.25
CA VAL A 96 32.75 -10.50 -14.94
C VAL A 96 31.89 -11.29 -15.91
N GLY A 97 32.34 -12.50 -16.26
CA GLY A 97 31.54 -13.49 -16.99
C GLY A 97 30.92 -14.52 -16.05
N LEU A 98 30.07 -15.41 -16.58
CA LEU A 98 29.37 -16.41 -15.76
C LEU A 98 30.31 -17.37 -15.01
N VAL A 99 31.49 -17.68 -15.58
CA VAL A 99 32.47 -18.55 -14.91
C VAL A 99 33.29 -17.88 -13.83
N ASP A 100 33.25 -16.56 -13.76
CA ASP A 100 33.92 -15.83 -12.70
C ASP A 100 33.06 -15.81 -11.42
N LEU A 101 31.81 -16.32 -11.50
CA LEU A 101 30.85 -16.34 -10.39
C LEU A 101 30.93 -17.65 -9.62
N GLU A 102 30.94 -17.55 -8.29
CA GLU A 102 30.84 -18.67 -7.37
C GLU A 102 29.38 -18.80 -6.86
N PRO A 103 28.76 -20.00 -6.90
CA PRO A 103 27.44 -20.21 -6.31
C PRO A 103 27.38 -19.77 -4.84
N GLY A 104 26.31 -19.09 -4.46
CA GLY A 104 26.07 -18.60 -3.11
C GLY A 104 26.91 -17.38 -2.71
N ARG A 105 27.74 -16.82 -3.60
CA ARG A 105 28.58 -15.66 -3.31
C ARG A 105 28.28 -14.51 -4.26
N ALA A 106 27.76 -13.41 -3.71
CA ALA A 106 27.59 -12.19 -4.48
C ALA A 106 28.95 -11.62 -4.94
N SER A 107 28.98 -11.02 -6.13
CA SER A 107 30.15 -10.28 -6.67
C SER A 107 29.92 -8.76 -6.57
N PRO A 108 30.02 -8.16 -5.38
CA PRO A 108 29.84 -6.72 -5.18
C PRO A 108 30.86 -5.90 -6.00
N GLY A 109 30.44 -4.74 -6.50
CA GLY A 109 31.24 -3.92 -7.40
C GLY A 109 31.50 -4.50 -8.81
N SER A 110 30.91 -5.65 -9.15
CA SER A 110 31.04 -6.25 -10.49
C SER A 110 29.77 -6.09 -11.32
N VAL A 111 29.92 -6.20 -12.64
CA VAL A 111 28.82 -6.19 -13.62
C VAL A 111 28.99 -7.35 -14.59
N LEU A 112 27.90 -8.07 -14.83
CA LEU A 112 27.80 -9.09 -15.88
C LEU A 112 27.02 -8.51 -17.06
N HIS A 113 27.66 -8.47 -18.23
CA HIS A 113 27.05 -8.06 -19.48
C HIS A 113 26.55 -9.28 -20.27
N GLY A 114 25.43 -9.11 -20.97
CA GLY A 114 24.93 -10.15 -21.86
C GLY A 114 23.61 -9.79 -22.55
N PHE A 115 23.01 -10.80 -23.18
CA PHE A 115 21.76 -10.67 -23.93
C PHE A 115 20.69 -11.62 -23.40
N LEU A 116 19.46 -11.13 -23.25
CA LEU A 116 18.32 -11.99 -22.98
C LEU A 116 18.04 -12.85 -24.23
N ARG A 117 18.14 -14.17 -24.14
CA ARG A 117 18.04 -15.06 -25.31
C ARG A 117 16.79 -15.92 -25.38
N VAL A 118 16.08 -16.03 -24.26
CA VAL A 118 14.82 -16.78 -24.18
C VAL A 118 13.69 -15.83 -23.86
N GLU A 119 12.48 -16.20 -24.27
CA GLU A 119 11.28 -15.47 -23.90
C GLU A 119 11.08 -15.57 -22.38
N ALA A 120 10.97 -14.42 -21.73
CA ALA A 120 10.69 -14.34 -20.31
C ALA A 120 9.26 -14.81 -20.02
N PHE A 121 9.03 -15.45 -18.88
CA PHE A 121 7.69 -15.78 -18.40
C PHE A 121 7.59 -15.53 -16.89
N ARG A 122 6.36 -15.40 -16.40
CA ARG A 122 6.08 -15.17 -14.99
C ARG A 122 5.94 -16.50 -14.23
N CYS A 123 6.55 -16.57 -13.06
CA CYS A 123 6.28 -17.60 -12.06
C CYS A 123 6.00 -16.89 -10.71
N SER A 124 4.73 -16.88 -10.27
CA SER A 124 4.23 -15.96 -9.22
C SER A 124 4.62 -14.48 -9.48
N ASN A 125 5.41 -13.84 -8.62
CA ASN A 125 5.92 -12.47 -8.75
C ASN A 125 7.37 -12.41 -9.30
N VAL A 126 7.90 -13.54 -9.78
CA VAL A 126 9.26 -13.66 -10.32
C VAL A 126 9.21 -13.74 -11.84
N ALA A 127 10.03 -12.92 -12.51
CA ALA A 127 10.29 -13.06 -13.93
C ALA A 127 11.43 -14.06 -14.15
N VAL A 128 11.15 -15.08 -14.95
CA VAL A 128 12.14 -16.10 -15.31
C VAL A 128 12.54 -15.88 -16.77
N THR A 129 13.83 -15.68 -17.01
CA THR A 129 14.43 -15.57 -18.36
C THR A 129 15.81 -16.21 -18.37
N ALA A 130 16.60 -16.02 -19.42
CA ALA A 130 17.98 -16.48 -19.51
C ALA A 130 18.85 -15.48 -20.28
N LEU A 131 20.02 -15.24 -19.71
CA LEU A 131 21.05 -14.33 -20.20
C LEU A 131 22.19 -15.14 -20.80
N GLU A 132 22.60 -14.80 -22.02
CA GLU A 132 23.85 -15.26 -22.65
C GLU A 132 24.92 -14.19 -22.45
N ASP A 133 26.02 -14.55 -21.78
CA ASP A 133 27.14 -13.63 -21.54
C ASP A 133 28.03 -13.48 -22.79
N ASP A 134 29.03 -12.61 -22.72
CA ASP A 134 29.97 -12.36 -23.83
C ASP A 134 30.80 -13.57 -24.26
N SER A 135 30.86 -14.60 -23.41
CA SER A 135 31.56 -15.87 -23.72
C SER A 135 30.66 -16.90 -24.42
N GLY A 136 29.37 -16.59 -24.62
CA GLY A 136 28.38 -17.50 -25.20
C GLY A 136 27.83 -18.53 -24.22
N ARG A 137 28.13 -18.39 -22.92
CA ARG A 137 27.53 -19.20 -21.85
C ARG A 137 26.21 -18.60 -21.44
N MET A 138 25.31 -19.45 -20.97
CA MET A 138 23.95 -19.04 -20.63
C MET A 138 23.60 -19.41 -19.19
N ALA A 139 22.95 -18.52 -18.47
CA ALA A 139 22.36 -18.78 -17.16
C ALA A 139 20.92 -18.30 -17.14
N ARG A 140 20.07 -19.00 -16.38
CA ARG A 140 18.72 -18.47 -16.08
C ARG A 140 18.84 -17.24 -15.21
N VAL A 141 17.90 -16.32 -15.34
CA VAL A 141 17.79 -15.11 -14.52
C VAL A 141 16.46 -15.16 -13.80
N LEU A 142 16.52 -14.97 -12.49
CA LEU A 142 15.38 -14.84 -11.59
C LEU A 142 15.31 -13.38 -11.15
N ALA A 143 14.46 -12.60 -11.82
CA ALA A 143 14.22 -11.21 -11.48
C ALA A 143 12.98 -11.10 -10.58
N LEU A 144 13.22 -10.79 -9.31
CA LEU A 144 12.20 -10.66 -8.29
C LEU A 144 11.69 -9.23 -8.21
N ASN A 145 10.54 -9.06 -7.56
CA ASN A 145 9.95 -7.75 -7.25
C ASN A 145 9.80 -6.83 -8.49
N SER A 146 9.66 -7.45 -9.65
CA SER A 146 9.64 -6.78 -10.96
C SER A 146 8.28 -6.92 -11.64
N LEU A 147 7.47 -7.90 -11.22
CA LEU A 147 6.17 -8.25 -11.80
C LEU A 147 5.10 -8.29 -10.71
N PHE A 148 3.88 -7.97 -11.08
CA PHE A 148 2.72 -8.30 -10.26
C PHE A 148 2.34 -9.77 -10.45
N TRP A 149 1.67 -10.35 -9.47
CA TRP A 149 1.18 -11.73 -9.54
C TRP A 149 0.19 -11.94 -10.70
N ASN A 150 -0.46 -10.88 -11.19
CA ASN A 150 -1.40 -10.92 -12.31
C ASN A 150 -0.81 -10.32 -13.61
N SER A 151 0.49 -10.05 -13.67
CA SER A 151 1.13 -9.54 -14.88
C SER A 151 0.93 -10.49 -16.06
N SER A 152 0.48 -9.93 -17.19
CA SER A 152 0.23 -10.68 -18.41
C SER A 152 1.53 -11.08 -19.10
N GLN A 153 1.50 -12.14 -19.92
CA GLN A 153 2.67 -12.54 -20.70
C GLN A 153 3.18 -11.42 -21.63
N GLU A 154 2.26 -10.57 -22.12
CA GLU A 154 2.63 -9.38 -22.90
C GLU A 154 3.38 -8.34 -22.06
N GLU A 155 2.93 -8.08 -20.82
CA GLU A 155 3.63 -7.17 -19.90
C GLU A 155 5.04 -7.69 -19.58
N VAL A 156 5.15 -8.98 -19.28
CA VAL A 156 6.44 -9.65 -19.02
C VAL A 156 7.39 -9.48 -20.21
N ALA A 157 6.91 -9.71 -21.44
CA ALA A 157 7.69 -9.55 -22.65
C ALA A 157 8.08 -8.09 -22.95
N ARG A 158 7.30 -7.10 -22.50
CA ARG A 158 7.66 -5.68 -22.60
C ARG A 158 8.74 -5.29 -21.60
N ILE A 159 8.67 -5.80 -20.37
CA ILE A 159 9.65 -5.53 -19.31
C ILE A 159 10.96 -6.27 -19.61
N PHE A 160 10.90 -7.54 -20.00
CA PHE A 160 12.06 -8.40 -20.28
C PHE A 160 12.05 -8.92 -21.73
N PRO A 161 12.25 -8.04 -22.73
CA PRO A 161 12.15 -8.40 -24.12
C PRO A 161 13.26 -9.37 -24.55
N GLN A 162 12.88 -10.40 -25.30
CA GLN A 162 13.84 -11.32 -25.88
C GLN A 162 14.75 -10.58 -26.86
N GLY A 163 16.06 -10.75 -26.69
CA GLY A 163 17.09 -10.14 -27.50
C GLY A 163 17.68 -8.86 -26.92
N ALA A 164 17.11 -8.30 -25.83
CA ALA A 164 17.64 -7.11 -25.20
C ALA A 164 19.06 -7.32 -24.64
N GLU A 165 19.83 -6.25 -24.70
CA GLU A 165 21.15 -6.13 -24.07
C GLU A 165 20.95 -5.67 -22.63
N VAL A 166 21.61 -6.36 -21.69
CA VAL A 166 21.41 -6.14 -20.27
C VAL A 166 22.73 -6.13 -19.51
N LEU A 167 22.73 -5.41 -18.40
CA LEU A 167 23.77 -5.44 -17.37
C LEU A 167 23.16 -5.92 -16.07
N VAL A 168 23.71 -6.98 -15.49
CA VAL A 168 23.39 -7.43 -14.14
C VAL A 168 24.45 -6.86 -13.19
N LYS A 169 24.06 -5.90 -12.36
CA LYS A 169 24.88 -5.32 -11.29
C LYS A 169 24.91 -6.27 -10.10
N HIS A 170 26.10 -6.44 -9.53
CA HIS A 170 26.33 -7.31 -8.38
C HIS A 170 25.80 -8.74 -8.61
N PRO A 171 26.18 -9.38 -9.72
CA PRO A 171 25.63 -10.68 -10.08
C PRO A 171 25.88 -11.69 -8.96
N CYS A 172 24.82 -12.39 -8.59
CA CYS A 172 24.84 -13.45 -7.60
C CYS A 172 24.28 -14.71 -8.24
N LEU A 173 25.03 -15.80 -8.19
CA LEU A 173 24.57 -17.09 -8.68
C LEU A 173 24.06 -17.90 -7.48
N VAL A 174 22.84 -18.43 -7.58
CA VAL A 174 22.25 -19.25 -6.52
C VAL A 174 21.81 -20.59 -7.09
N GLU A 175 21.86 -21.62 -6.26
CA GLU A 175 21.16 -22.87 -6.54
C GLU A 175 19.71 -22.68 -6.13
N ALA A 176 18.81 -22.73 -7.10
CA ALA A 176 17.38 -22.56 -6.87
C ALA A 176 16.69 -23.91 -7.03
N GLU A 177 16.17 -24.46 -5.94
CA GLU A 177 15.49 -25.75 -5.90
C GLU A 177 14.33 -25.83 -6.92
N PHE A 178 13.54 -24.77 -7.04
CA PHE A 178 12.43 -24.70 -8.01
C PHE A 178 12.92 -24.67 -9.47
N CYS A 179 14.15 -24.20 -9.70
CA CYS A 179 14.78 -24.18 -11.01
C CYS A 179 15.60 -25.44 -11.30
N GLN A 180 15.82 -26.30 -10.30
CA GLN A 180 16.66 -27.49 -10.37
C GLN A 180 18.07 -27.18 -10.91
N GLY A 181 18.66 -26.08 -10.47
CA GLY A 181 20.01 -25.71 -10.88
C GLY A 181 20.40 -24.27 -10.59
N LEU A 182 21.54 -23.87 -11.15
CA LEU A 182 22.13 -22.54 -10.96
C LEU A 182 21.37 -21.48 -11.76
N ALA A 183 21.07 -20.36 -11.11
CA ALA A 183 20.45 -19.20 -11.72
C ALA A 183 21.03 -17.90 -11.16
N LEU A 184 21.04 -16.85 -11.99
CA LEU A 184 21.34 -15.49 -11.57
C LEU A 184 20.19 -14.95 -10.75
N TRP A 185 20.47 -14.61 -9.50
CA TRP A 185 19.53 -14.06 -8.54
C TRP A 185 19.53 -12.53 -8.59
N VAL A 186 18.38 -11.94 -8.90
CA VAL A 186 18.21 -10.48 -9.01
C VAL A 186 17.06 -10.04 -8.07
N PRO A 187 17.36 -9.80 -6.78
CA PRO A 187 16.34 -9.43 -5.79
C PRO A 187 15.92 -7.96 -5.87
N ASN A 188 16.84 -7.10 -6.31
CA ASN A 188 16.60 -5.67 -6.56
C ASN A 188 16.29 -5.45 -8.04
N PRO A 189 15.11 -4.91 -8.41
CA PRO A 189 14.77 -4.67 -9.81
C PRO A 189 15.75 -3.72 -10.52
N LEU A 190 16.45 -2.84 -9.79
CA LEU A 190 17.47 -1.95 -10.37
C LEU A 190 18.82 -2.63 -10.65
N SER A 191 19.01 -3.87 -10.18
CA SER A 191 20.21 -4.64 -10.45
C SER A 191 20.23 -5.22 -11.87
N LEU A 192 19.09 -5.34 -12.56
CA LEU A 192 19.06 -5.69 -13.98
C LEU A 192 18.72 -4.45 -14.81
N GLU A 193 19.74 -3.89 -15.46
CA GLU A 193 19.58 -2.72 -16.34
C GLU A 193 19.47 -3.17 -17.79
N ILE A 194 18.42 -2.74 -18.49
CA ILE A 194 18.31 -2.91 -19.94
C ILE A 194 19.05 -1.76 -20.61
N VAL A 195 20.17 -2.09 -21.25
CA VAL A 195 21.00 -1.15 -22.01
C VAL A 195 20.34 -0.82 -23.35
N SER A 196 19.72 -1.82 -23.97
CA SER A 196 19.19 -1.72 -25.31
C SER A 196 18.01 -2.65 -25.50
N TYR A 197 16.85 -2.11 -25.88
CA TYR A 197 15.70 -2.91 -26.28
C TYR A 197 15.90 -3.52 -27.67
N PHE A 198 16.73 -2.88 -28.50
CA PHE A 198 16.97 -3.28 -29.90
C PHE A 198 18.47 -3.24 -30.25
N PRO A 199 19.31 -4.14 -29.70
CA PRO A 199 20.77 -4.06 -29.87
C PRO A 199 21.26 -4.36 -31.29
N ARG A 200 20.43 -4.99 -32.12
CA ARG A 200 20.76 -5.26 -33.54
C ARG A 200 20.30 -4.15 -34.49
N MET A 201 19.67 -3.11 -33.96
CA MET A 201 19.27 -1.98 -34.78
C MET A 201 20.52 -1.16 -35.10
N GLU A 202 20.90 -1.09 -36.38
CA GLU A 202 22.00 -0.26 -36.84
C GLU A 202 21.77 1.22 -36.46
N VAL A 203 22.85 2.01 -36.39
CA VAL A 203 22.76 3.47 -36.21
C VAL A 203 21.96 4.02 -37.39
N GLY A 204 20.70 4.36 -37.12
CA GLY A 204 19.73 4.80 -38.12
C GLY A 204 19.67 6.32 -38.22
N GLU A 205 19.05 6.81 -39.29
CA GLU A 205 18.68 8.22 -39.40
C GLU A 205 17.67 8.58 -38.30
N PRO A 206 17.71 9.81 -37.74
CA PRO A 206 16.78 10.26 -36.70
C PRO A 206 15.30 9.98 -36.98
N ASP A 207 14.88 10.04 -38.24
CA ASP A 207 13.50 9.82 -38.67
C ASP A 207 13.04 8.38 -38.48
N VAL A 208 13.95 7.41 -38.59
CA VAL A 208 13.64 6.00 -38.31
C VAL A 208 13.34 5.83 -36.82
N TYR A 209 14.18 6.38 -35.95
CA TYR A 209 13.97 6.31 -34.50
C TYR A 209 12.70 7.04 -34.06
N LEU A 210 12.40 8.22 -34.63
CA LEU A 210 11.16 8.94 -34.35
C LEU A 210 9.93 8.14 -34.75
N SER A 211 9.95 7.53 -35.94
CA SER A 211 8.87 6.72 -36.46
C SER A 211 8.62 5.48 -35.60
N TRP A 212 9.68 4.72 -35.29
CA TRP A 212 9.56 3.51 -34.47
C TRP A 212 9.20 3.84 -33.03
N GLY A 213 9.80 4.89 -32.46
CA GLY A 213 9.47 5.36 -31.11
C GLY A 213 7.99 5.77 -31.00
N SER A 214 7.47 6.47 -32.02
CA SER A 214 6.04 6.83 -32.09
C SER A 214 5.14 5.60 -32.17
N LYS A 215 5.54 4.58 -32.95
CA LYS A 215 4.82 3.32 -33.03
C LYS A 215 4.80 2.56 -31.70
N GLU A 216 5.94 2.50 -30.99
CA GLU A 216 6.01 1.88 -29.66
C GLU A 216 5.14 2.64 -28.64
N LEU A 217 5.14 3.97 -28.69
CA LEU A 217 4.38 4.84 -27.79
C LEU A 217 2.87 4.77 -28.03
N ASP A 218 2.43 5.00 -29.27
CA ASP A 218 1.02 5.22 -29.60
C ASP A 218 0.26 3.92 -29.88
N GLU A 219 0.87 2.98 -30.63
CA GLU A 219 0.21 1.75 -31.06
C GLU A 219 0.45 0.59 -30.08
N ARG A 220 1.72 0.33 -29.75
CA ARG A 220 2.12 -0.86 -28.95
C ARG A 220 2.05 -0.62 -27.45
N LYS A 221 1.99 0.65 -27.01
CA LYS A 221 2.00 1.05 -25.59
C LYS A 221 3.18 0.42 -24.84
N ASN A 222 4.34 0.35 -25.49
CA ASN A 222 5.60 -0.10 -24.90
C ASN A 222 6.45 1.13 -24.59
N PHE A 223 6.14 1.77 -23.47
CA PHE A 223 6.73 3.06 -23.09
C PHE A 223 8.23 2.96 -22.79
N LEU A 224 8.69 1.80 -22.31
CA LEU A 224 10.12 1.54 -22.07
C LEU A 224 10.91 1.54 -23.39
N ALA A 225 10.44 0.76 -24.37
CA ALA A 225 11.06 0.72 -25.69
C ALA A 225 10.97 2.07 -26.42
N ALA A 226 9.84 2.78 -26.30
CA ALA A 226 9.69 4.12 -26.86
C ALA A 226 10.72 5.10 -26.27
N ALA A 227 10.93 5.09 -24.94
CA ALA A 227 11.91 5.96 -24.29
C ALA A 227 13.35 5.67 -24.72
N ASP A 228 13.73 4.40 -24.93
CA ASP A 228 15.03 4.01 -25.50
C ASP A 228 15.19 4.53 -26.95
N LEU A 229 14.18 4.30 -27.80
CA LEU A 229 14.20 4.77 -29.19
C LEU A 229 14.33 6.28 -29.30
N PHE A 230 13.58 7.06 -28.51
CA PHE A 230 13.73 8.51 -28.50
C PHE A 230 15.07 8.97 -27.91
N THR A 231 15.65 8.22 -26.97
CA THR A 231 16.99 8.52 -26.46
C THR A 231 18.05 8.37 -27.55
N ARG A 232 18.00 7.29 -28.33
CA ARG A 232 18.89 7.08 -29.49
C ARG A 232 18.67 8.11 -30.59
N CYS A 233 17.40 8.48 -30.82
CA CYS A 233 17.06 9.57 -31.72
C CYS A 233 17.78 10.87 -31.32
N LEU A 234 17.72 11.22 -30.03
CA LEU A 234 18.37 12.42 -29.51
C LEU A 234 19.89 12.36 -29.60
N GLU A 235 20.50 11.19 -29.42
CA GLU A 235 21.94 11.00 -29.64
C GLU A 235 22.33 11.29 -31.10
N CYS A 236 21.55 10.80 -32.06
CA CYS A 236 21.77 11.08 -33.49
C CYS A 236 21.51 12.54 -33.85
N LEU A 237 20.45 13.13 -33.29
CA LEU A 237 20.09 14.52 -33.54
C LEU A 237 21.12 15.51 -32.98
N ARG A 238 21.74 15.20 -31.84
CA ARG A 238 22.87 15.99 -31.31
C ARG A 238 24.06 16.00 -32.26
N ALA A 239 24.28 14.92 -33.01
CA ALA A 239 25.37 14.85 -33.98
C ALA A 239 25.08 15.63 -35.26
N CYS A 240 23.82 15.70 -35.71
CA CYS A 240 23.43 16.41 -36.94
C CYS A 240 22.93 17.85 -36.74
N GLY A 241 22.55 18.25 -35.52
CA GLY A 241 22.19 19.62 -35.16
C GLY A 241 20.77 20.07 -35.52
N ASP A 242 19.82 19.16 -35.73
CA ASP A 242 18.42 19.50 -36.04
C ASP A 242 17.61 19.78 -34.77
N GLU A 243 17.62 21.04 -34.32
CA GLU A 243 16.93 21.48 -33.09
C GLU A 243 15.41 21.28 -33.15
N THR A 244 14.79 21.38 -34.34
CA THR A 244 13.33 21.21 -34.49
C THR A 244 12.94 19.77 -34.20
N LYS A 245 13.66 18.80 -34.76
CA LYS A 245 13.44 17.38 -34.44
C LYS A 245 13.85 17.03 -33.02
N MET A 246 14.84 17.73 -32.43
CA MET A 246 15.20 17.54 -31.03
C MET A 246 14.06 17.90 -30.09
N VAL A 247 13.37 19.01 -30.32
CA VAL A 247 12.16 19.38 -29.54
C VAL A 247 11.13 18.26 -29.62
N VAL A 248 10.80 17.77 -30.82
CA VAL A 248 9.84 16.67 -31.01
C VAL A 248 10.28 15.40 -30.27
N ALA A 249 11.54 14.98 -30.39
CA ALA A 249 12.05 13.78 -29.73
C ALA A 249 12.06 13.91 -28.19
N LEU A 250 12.39 15.10 -27.64
CA LEU A 250 12.34 15.39 -26.21
C LEU A 250 10.91 15.29 -25.67
N VAL A 251 9.94 15.93 -26.36
CA VAL A 251 8.53 15.89 -25.96
C VAL A 251 8.00 14.47 -25.98
N ARG A 252 8.29 13.69 -27.03
CA ARG A 252 7.81 12.31 -27.15
C ARG A 252 8.46 11.37 -26.14
N ARG A 253 9.73 11.59 -25.79
CA ARG A 253 10.37 10.87 -24.69
C ARG A 253 9.77 11.25 -23.33
N ALA A 254 9.44 12.52 -23.12
CA ALA A 254 8.75 12.97 -21.92
C ALA A 254 7.35 12.35 -21.81
N GLU A 255 6.58 12.27 -22.90
CA GLU A 255 5.28 11.56 -22.93
C GLU A 255 5.44 10.08 -22.51
N ALA A 256 6.44 9.38 -23.04
CA ALA A 256 6.73 8.00 -22.64
C ALA A 256 7.09 7.91 -21.15
N ARG A 257 7.89 8.85 -20.64
CA ARG A 257 8.27 8.94 -19.22
C ARG A 257 7.10 9.26 -18.29
N LEU A 258 6.15 10.10 -18.72
CA LEU A 258 4.89 10.33 -17.99
C LEU A 258 4.08 9.05 -17.83
N LYS A 259 4.02 8.22 -18.88
CA LYS A 259 3.33 6.91 -18.83
C LYS A 259 4.05 5.88 -17.96
N LEU A 260 5.34 6.11 -17.69
CA LEU A 260 6.15 5.34 -16.75
C LEU A 260 6.19 5.96 -15.35
N GLU A 261 5.42 7.04 -15.11
CA GLU A 261 5.40 7.79 -13.84
C GLU A 261 6.74 8.43 -13.44
N ARG A 262 7.69 8.54 -14.39
CA ARG A 262 9.01 9.17 -14.21
C ARG A 262 8.91 10.67 -14.45
N TYR A 263 8.16 11.36 -13.59
CA TYR A 263 7.75 12.75 -13.81
C TYR A 263 8.93 13.74 -13.78
N GLU A 264 9.91 13.53 -12.91
CA GLU A 264 11.12 14.37 -12.82
C GLU A 264 11.95 14.29 -14.11
N GLU A 265 12.08 13.08 -14.69
CA GLU A 265 12.77 12.90 -15.97
C GLU A 265 11.99 13.47 -17.15
N ALA A 266 10.66 13.38 -17.12
CA ALA A 266 9.80 14.02 -18.10
C ALA A 266 9.92 15.55 -18.02
N LEU A 267 9.93 16.11 -16.80
CA LEU A 267 10.11 17.54 -16.55
C LEU A 267 11.47 18.03 -17.10
N ALA A 268 12.55 17.28 -16.85
CA ALA A 268 13.88 17.60 -17.36
C ALA A 268 13.98 17.56 -18.90
N ASP A 269 13.18 16.72 -19.56
CA ASP A 269 13.12 16.68 -21.03
C ASP A 269 12.36 17.87 -21.61
N VAL A 270 11.19 18.20 -21.06
CA VAL A 270 10.40 19.34 -21.55
C VAL A 270 11.05 20.69 -21.25
N GLU A 271 11.83 20.80 -20.17
CA GLU A 271 12.62 22.00 -19.92
C GLU A 271 13.72 22.21 -20.96
N LYS A 272 14.37 21.12 -21.41
CA LYS A 272 15.30 21.18 -22.54
C LYS A 272 14.58 21.53 -23.85
N ALA A 273 13.37 21.00 -24.06
CA ALA A 273 12.58 21.32 -25.23
C ALA A 273 12.17 22.80 -25.25
N LEU A 274 11.70 23.34 -24.13
CA LEU A 274 11.33 24.75 -23.97
C LEU A 274 12.53 25.70 -24.04
N ALA A 275 13.74 25.22 -23.71
CA ALA A 275 14.97 25.99 -23.91
C ALA A 275 15.32 26.16 -25.40
N LEU A 276 14.93 25.20 -26.25
CA LEU A 276 15.09 25.27 -27.71
C LEU A 276 13.94 26.03 -28.37
N ASP A 277 12.68 25.75 -27.96
CA ASP A 277 11.50 26.48 -28.39
C ASP A 277 10.59 26.84 -27.21
N ARG A 278 10.69 28.09 -26.76
CA ARG A 278 9.95 28.60 -25.60
C ARG A 278 8.42 28.69 -25.81
N HIS A 279 7.93 28.62 -27.05
CA HIS A 279 6.50 28.73 -27.36
C HIS A 279 5.88 27.40 -27.81
N ASP A 280 6.62 26.29 -27.73
CA ASP A 280 6.05 24.98 -28.04
C ASP A 280 4.99 24.59 -26.99
N PHE A 281 3.72 24.75 -27.35
CA PHE A 281 2.60 24.49 -26.45
C PHE A 281 2.52 23.01 -26.06
N LYS A 282 3.04 22.08 -26.88
CA LYS A 282 3.09 20.65 -26.55
C LYS A 282 4.06 20.41 -25.39
N SER A 283 5.24 21.00 -25.43
CA SER A 283 6.19 20.99 -24.31
C SER A 283 5.57 21.60 -23.04
N LEU A 284 4.82 22.71 -23.16
CA LEU A 284 4.10 23.30 -22.02
C LEU A 284 3.02 22.37 -21.47
N ALA A 285 2.27 21.67 -22.33
CA ALA A 285 1.24 20.73 -21.90
C ALA A 285 1.84 19.52 -21.17
N VAL A 286 2.93 18.95 -21.70
CA VAL A 286 3.65 17.83 -21.08
C VAL A 286 4.33 18.29 -19.78
N LYS A 287 4.84 19.53 -19.70
CA LYS A 287 5.32 20.15 -18.46
C LYS A 287 4.21 20.24 -17.42
N GLY A 288 3.03 20.72 -17.79
CA GLY A 288 1.86 20.75 -16.90
C GLY A 288 1.53 19.37 -16.36
N ALA A 289 1.49 18.35 -17.22
CA ALA A 289 1.21 16.97 -16.82
C ALA A 289 2.30 16.38 -15.89
N ALA A 290 3.58 16.68 -16.14
CA ALA A 290 4.68 16.27 -15.25
C ALA A 290 4.54 16.92 -13.87
N LEU A 291 4.29 18.23 -13.83
CA LEU A 291 4.09 18.99 -12.58
C LEU A 291 2.86 18.51 -11.80
N LEU A 292 1.78 18.14 -12.51
CA LEU A 292 0.59 17.54 -11.91
C LEU A 292 0.93 16.21 -11.20
N GLY A 293 1.71 15.34 -11.86
CA GLY A 293 2.19 14.07 -11.28
C GLY A 293 3.15 14.28 -10.10
N LEU A 294 3.98 15.33 -10.15
CA LEU A 294 4.84 15.77 -9.04
C LEU A 294 4.08 16.50 -7.91
N LYS A 295 2.75 16.60 -8.01
CA LYS A 295 1.89 17.30 -7.04
C LYS A 295 2.25 18.80 -6.88
N GLN A 296 2.81 19.40 -7.92
CA GLN A 296 3.03 20.84 -8.05
C GLN A 296 1.86 21.48 -8.82
N TYR A 297 0.69 21.44 -8.19
CA TYR A 297 -0.60 21.85 -8.75
C TYR A 297 -0.64 23.32 -9.18
N GLY A 298 -0.03 24.23 -8.42
CA GLY A 298 0.01 25.65 -8.76
C GLY A 298 0.77 25.90 -10.06
N SER A 299 1.96 25.32 -10.19
CA SER A 299 2.79 25.38 -11.39
C SER A 299 2.12 24.68 -12.58
N SER A 300 1.50 23.51 -12.35
CA SER A 300 0.72 22.79 -13.36
C SER A 300 -0.43 23.65 -13.91
N THR A 301 -1.19 24.29 -13.02
CA THR A 301 -2.32 25.17 -13.38
C THR A 301 -1.85 26.31 -14.28
N SER A 302 -0.72 26.94 -13.97
CA SER A 302 -0.12 27.98 -14.80
C SER A 302 0.25 27.48 -16.21
N CYS A 303 0.82 26.28 -16.33
CA CYS A 303 1.14 25.67 -17.62
C CYS A 303 -0.13 25.40 -18.43
N PHE A 304 -1.13 24.73 -17.87
CA PHE A 304 -2.35 24.40 -18.61
C PHE A 304 -3.19 25.62 -18.96
N LYS A 305 -3.12 26.70 -18.16
CA LYS A 305 -3.74 27.98 -18.51
C LYS A 305 -3.18 28.54 -19.81
N GLN A 306 -1.85 28.58 -19.94
CA GLN A 306 -1.17 29.05 -21.15
C GLN A 306 -1.49 28.17 -22.35
N VAL A 307 -1.55 26.85 -22.16
CA VAL A 307 -1.93 25.90 -23.23
C VAL A 307 -3.37 26.16 -23.69
N ALA A 308 -4.31 26.36 -22.76
CA ALA A 308 -5.72 26.61 -23.09
C ALA A 308 -5.96 27.95 -23.80
N GLU A 309 -5.06 28.92 -23.64
CA GLU A 309 -5.09 30.21 -24.37
C GLU A 309 -4.65 30.06 -25.83
N VAL A 310 -3.83 29.05 -26.15
CA VAL A 310 -3.28 28.79 -27.50
C VAL A 310 -4.10 27.75 -28.25
N GLU A 311 -4.45 26.64 -27.58
CA GLU A 311 -5.10 25.48 -28.19
C GLU A 311 -6.39 25.13 -27.44
N ALA A 312 -7.52 25.36 -28.09
CA ALA A 312 -8.84 25.03 -27.56
C ALA A 312 -9.13 23.52 -27.70
N SER A 313 -8.57 22.72 -26.80
CA SER A 313 -8.79 21.28 -26.72
C SER A 313 -9.60 20.89 -25.47
N PRO A 314 -10.66 20.06 -25.59
CA PRO A 314 -11.37 19.53 -24.43
C PRO A 314 -10.46 18.77 -23.46
N THR A 315 -9.42 18.10 -23.97
CA THR A 315 -8.45 17.38 -23.15
C THR A 315 -7.61 18.33 -22.29
N TYR A 316 -7.09 19.41 -22.86
CA TYR A 316 -6.32 20.40 -22.10
C TYR A 316 -7.20 21.19 -21.13
N ARG A 317 -8.46 21.47 -21.51
CA ARG A 317 -9.43 22.10 -20.61
C ARG A 317 -9.69 21.23 -19.38
N SER A 318 -9.89 19.93 -19.57
CA SER A 318 -10.06 18.97 -18.47
C SER A 318 -8.84 18.92 -17.54
N LEU A 319 -7.63 18.88 -18.10
CA LEU A 319 -6.39 18.90 -17.31
C LEU A 319 -6.19 20.20 -16.54
N TYR A 320 -6.57 21.34 -17.13
CA TYR A 320 -6.58 22.63 -16.44
C TYR A 320 -7.56 22.63 -15.27
N ASP A 321 -8.80 22.19 -15.50
CA ASP A 321 -9.84 22.16 -14.45
C ASP A 321 -9.47 21.19 -13.32
N ALA A 322 -8.87 20.04 -13.64
CA ALA A 322 -8.33 19.11 -12.66
C ALA A 322 -7.17 19.73 -11.85
N SER A 323 -6.21 20.38 -12.51
CA SER A 323 -5.08 21.03 -11.83
C SER A 323 -5.53 22.16 -10.91
N LEU A 324 -6.50 22.96 -11.35
CA LEU A 324 -7.08 24.06 -10.57
C LEU A 324 -7.79 23.51 -9.32
N ARG A 325 -8.61 22.48 -9.49
CA ARG A 325 -9.30 21.79 -8.38
C ARG A 325 -8.30 21.20 -7.39
N PHE A 326 -7.26 20.53 -7.87
CA PHE A 326 -6.22 19.95 -7.00
C PHE A 326 -5.43 21.02 -6.25
N ASN A 327 -5.16 22.16 -6.89
CA ASN A 327 -4.54 23.29 -6.20
C ASN A 327 -5.41 23.80 -5.06
N GLU A 328 -6.71 24.04 -5.33
CA GLU A 328 -7.66 24.48 -4.29
C GLU A 328 -7.77 23.47 -3.15
N GLN A 329 -7.90 22.17 -3.46
CA GLN A 329 -7.92 21.10 -2.47
C GLN A 329 -6.66 21.11 -1.59
N SER A 330 -5.48 21.17 -2.22
CA SER A 330 -4.19 21.11 -1.52
C SER A 330 -3.88 22.32 -0.65
N GLU A 331 -4.39 23.51 -1.00
CA GLU A 331 -4.16 24.74 -0.25
C GLU A 331 -5.20 24.97 0.84
N ARG A 332 -6.46 24.55 0.62
CA ARG A 332 -7.59 24.92 1.48
C ARG A 332 -8.20 23.75 2.24
N GLY A 333 -7.89 22.52 1.86
CA GLY A 333 -8.48 21.32 2.46
C GLY A 333 -9.99 21.21 2.19
N VAL A 334 -10.47 21.76 1.06
CA VAL A 334 -11.91 21.75 0.71
C VAL A 334 -12.17 20.68 -0.34
N TYR A 335 -12.97 19.68 0.01
CA TYR A 335 -13.30 18.54 -0.84
C TYR A 335 -14.82 18.39 -0.92
N ASP A 336 -15.38 18.46 -2.12
CA ASP A 336 -16.79 18.11 -2.35
C ASP A 336 -16.90 16.61 -2.66
N LEU A 337 -17.34 15.86 -1.66
CA LEU A 337 -17.58 14.42 -1.72
C LEU A 337 -19.07 14.09 -1.65
N SER A 338 -19.95 15.10 -1.78
CA SER A 338 -21.39 14.93 -1.61
C SER A 338 -21.94 13.90 -2.59
N GLU A 339 -21.59 14.03 -3.88
CA GLU A 339 -21.97 13.05 -4.89
C GLU A 339 -21.42 11.67 -4.56
N HIS A 340 -20.18 11.54 -4.10
CA HIS A 340 -19.60 10.24 -3.76
C HIS A 340 -20.39 9.54 -2.64
N TYR A 341 -20.72 10.25 -1.56
CA TYR A 341 -21.50 9.69 -0.45
C TYR A 341 -22.97 9.42 -0.82
N LEU A 342 -23.55 10.22 -1.73
CA LEU A 342 -24.93 10.06 -2.20
C LEU A 342 -25.08 9.00 -3.32
N ALA A 343 -24.05 8.80 -4.15
CA ALA A 343 -24.12 8.07 -5.42
C ALA A 343 -24.17 6.54 -5.30
N ALA A 344 -24.31 5.97 -4.11
CA ALA A 344 -24.76 4.59 -4.00
C ALA A 344 -25.62 4.36 -2.77
N GLY A 345 -26.67 3.56 -2.96
CA GLY A 345 -27.24 2.76 -1.88
C GLY A 345 -26.25 1.71 -1.31
N GLY A 346 -24.97 2.06 -1.15
CA GLY A 346 -23.93 1.29 -0.45
C GLY A 346 -22.75 0.79 -1.30
N ASN A 347 -22.82 0.81 -2.64
CA ASN A 347 -21.86 0.13 -3.52
C ASN A 347 -21.36 1.03 -4.67
N VAL A 348 -20.61 2.10 -4.40
CA VAL A 348 -19.80 2.74 -5.47
C VAL A 348 -18.53 1.91 -5.58
N GLU A 349 -18.29 1.26 -6.73
CA GLU A 349 -17.02 0.59 -7.01
C GLU A 349 -15.86 1.59 -6.84
N GLU A 350 -14.75 1.15 -6.22
CA GLU A 350 -13.55 1.99 -5.98
C GLU A 350 -13.03 2.67 -7.25
N ASP A 351 -13.20 2.04 -8.42
CA ASP A 351 -12.82 2.58 -9.74
C ASP A 351 -13.63 3.83 -10.14
N ARG A 352 -14.70 4.16 -9.41
CA ARG A 352 -15.52 5.36 -9.61
C ARG A 352 -15.32 6.42 -8.51
N ALA A 353 -14.42 6.19 -7.56
CA ALA A 353 -14.09 7.19 -6.55
C ALA A 353 -13.43 8.41 -7.21
N PRO A 354 -13.74 9.64 -6.76
CA PRO A 354 -13.08 10.83 -7.28
C PRO A 354 -11.59 10.83 -6.91
N GLU A 355 -10.74 11.26 -7.85
CA GLU A 355 -9.34 11.55 -7.55
C GLU A 355 -9.25 12.81 -6.66
N LEU A 356 -8.47 12.72 -5.59
CA LEU A 356 -8.28 13.79 -4.61
C LEU A 356 -6.81 14.21 -4.56
N ALA A 357 -6.54 15.50 -4.42
CA ALA A 357 -5.19 15.99 -4.12
C ALA A 357 -4.82 15.70 -2.66
N ASP A 358 -3.52 15.60 -2.38
CA ASP A 358 -3.03 15.59 -0.99
C ASP A 358 -3.32 16.95 -0.34
N PHE A 359 -3.56 16.95 0.97
CA PHE A 359 -3.71 18.15 1.80
C PHE A 359 -3.05 17.90 3.14
N VAL A 360 -2.12 18.77 3.53
CA VAL A 360 -1.50 18.74 4.86
C VAL A 360 -2.03 19.94 5.63
N GLY A 361 -2.94 19.67 6.58
CA GLY A 361 -3.51 20.70 7.45
C GLY A 361 -2.57 21.08 8.60
N PRO A 362 -3.11 21.48 9.76
CA PRO A 362 -2.31 21.99 10.87
C PRO A 362 -1.65 20.86 11.67
N VAL A 363 -0.84 20.03 11.02
CA VAL A 363 -0.18 18.86 11.63
C VAL A 363 1.35 18.93 11.45
N LYS A 364 2.07 18.36 12.41
CA LYS A 364 3.52 18.16 12.35
C LYS A 364 3.90 16.78 12.87
N VAL A 365 4.97 16.20 12.35
CA VAL A 365 5.61 15.05 12.98
C VAL A 365 6.48 15.55 14.14
N ALA A 366 6.44 14.87 15.29
CA ALA A 366 7.33 15.16 16.41
C ALA A 366 7.59 13.90 17.25
N MET A 367 8.57 13.97 18.15
CA MET A 367 8.82 12.90 19.12
C MET A 367 7.75 12.90 20.21
N THR A 368 7.24 11.71 20.51
CA THR A 368 6.35 11.48 21.66
C THR A 368 7.09 11.71 22.97
N ARG A 369 6.39 12.26 23.97
CA ARG A 369 6.97 12.55 25.30
C ARG A 369 7.24 11.30 26.12
N ASP A 370 6.61 10.17 25.79
CA ASP A 370 6.63 8.92 26.52
C ASP A 370 7.46 7.82 25.85
N ALA A 371 8.36 8.22 24.94
CA ALA A 371 9.32 7.35 24.25
C ALA A 371 8.69 6.25 23.38
N ARG A 372 7.47 6.45 22.89
CA ARG A 372 6.82 5.60 21.87
C ARG A 372 7.41 5.80 20.46
N GLY A 373 8.34 6.75 20.29
CA GLY A 373 8.92 7.12 19.00
C GLY A 373 8.30 8.40 18.48
N ARG A 374 8.05 8.45 17.16
CA ARG A 374 7.44 9.60 16.49
C ARG A 374 5.92 9.53 16.54
N GLY A 375 5.26 10.67 16.44
CA GLY A 375 3.82 10.79 16.34
C GLY A 375 3.43 12.00 15.50
N LEU A 376 2.18 12.04 15.08
CA LEU A 376 1.59 13.21 14.43
C LEU A 376 0.93 14.09 15.49
N PHE A 377 1.18 15.41 15.46
CA PHE A 377 0.71 16.38 16.44
C PHE A 377 0.04 17.57 15.77
N LEU A 378 -0.92 18.17 16.46
CA LEU A 378 -1.51 19.44 16.03
C LEU A 378 -0.54 20.61 16.22
N THR A 379 -0.60 21.56 15.29
CA THR A 379 0.09 22.85 15.37
C THR A 379 -0.83 23.98 15.84
N GLU A 380 -2.14 23.81 15.70
CA GLU A 380 -3.17 24.73 16.20
C GLU A 380 -4.37 23.95 16.75
N SER A 381 -5.24 24.61 17.52
CA SER A 381 -6.45 23.98 18.05
C SER A 381 -7.48 23.75 16.93
N VAL A 382 -8.17 22.61 16.97
CA VAL A 382 -9.12 22.18 15.94
C VAL A 382 -10.45 21.75 16.57
N SER A 383 -11.53 21.85 15.80
CA SER A 383 -12.85 21.39 16.23
C SER A 383 -13.21 20.03 15.63
N VAL A 384 -14.11 19.31 16.29
CA VAL A 384 -14.69 18.06 15.77
C VAL A 384 -15.23 18.24 14.35
N GLY A 385 -14.94 17.25 13.51
CA GLY A 385 -15.29 17.19 12.09
C GLY A 385 -14.39 18.03 11.17
N GLN A 386 -13.36 18.70 11.69
CA GLN A 386 -12.37 19.40 10.87
C GLN A 386 -11.44 18.40 10.15
N LEU A 387 -11.22 18.62 8.86
CA LEU A 387 -10.26 17.84 8.07
C LEU A 387 -8.83 18.21 8.46
N LEU A 388 -8.00 17.21 8.77
CA LEU A 388 -6.62 17.40 9.24
C LEU A 388 -5.59 17.04 8.17
N LEU A 389 -5.86 15.99 7.39
CA LEU A 389 -4.94 15.45 6.40
C LEU A 389 -5.71 14.68 5.33
N VAL A 390 -5.29 14.82 4.07
CA VAL A 390 -5.62 13.91 2.97
C VAL A 390 -4.31 13.43 2.38
N SER A 391 -4.12 12.11 2.34
CA SER A 391 -2.93 11.49 1.77
C SER A 391 -3.35 10.44 0.75
N ASN A 392 -2.83 10.53 -0.46
CA ASN A 392 -2.89 9.43 -1.41
C ASN A 392 -1.89 8.33 -1.02
N ALA A 393 -2.26 7.09 -1.30
CA ALA A 393 -1.39 5.94 -1.06
C ALA A 393 -0.14 6.02 -1.96
N VAL A 394 1.01 5.60 -1.42
CA VAL A 394 2.17 5.24 -2.24
C VAL A 394 1.82 4.04 -3.12
N ALA A 395 1.14 3.07 -2.52
CA ALA A 395 0.52 1.95 -3.21
C ALA A 395 -0.67 1.43 -2.40
N MET A 396 -1.69 0.94 -3.10
CA MET A 396 -2.85 0.27 -2.54
C MET A 396 -3.18 -0.92 -3.43
N VAL A 397 -3.28 -2.11 -2.85
CA VAL A 397 -3.56 -3.36 -3.55
C VAL A 397 -4.82 -3.98 -2.99
N PHE A 398 -5.68 -4.45 -3.88
CA PHE A 398 -6.91 -5.15 -3.53
C PHE A 398 -6.67 -6.65 -3.72
N PRO A 399 -6.93 -7.50 -2.71
CA PRO A 399 -6.95 -8.92 -2.90
C PRO A 399 -8.08 -9.28 -3.87
N ASP A 400 -7.79 -10.21 -4.77
CA ASP A 400 -8.78 -10.72 -5.71
C ASP A 400 -9.75 -11.65 -4.98
N GLU A 401 -11.05 -11.48 -5.17
CA GLU A 401 -12.07 -12.30 -4.48
C GLU A 401 -12.17 -13.70 -5.11
N ASP A 402 -11.86 -13.82 -6.41
CA ASP A 402 -11.99 -15.06 -7.20
C ASP A 402 -10.77 -15.99 -7.10
N CYS A 403 -9.71 -15.57 -6.42
CA CYS A 403 -8.50 -16.35 -6.24
C CYS A 403 -8.00 -16.18 -4.81
N PRO A 404 -8.13 -17.19 -3.92
CA PRO A 404 -7.51 -17.15 -2.60
C PRO A 404 -6.01 -17.33 -2.83
N VAL A 405 -5.38 -16.20 -3.05
CA VAL A 405 -3.95 -15.96 -3.08
C VAL A 405 -3.43 -16.24 -1.66
N LEU A 406 -2.37 -17.04 -1.54
CA LEU A 406 -1.62 -17.19 -0.29
C LEU A 406 -1.22 -15.80 0.21
N GLU A 407 -1.31 -15.49 1.51
CA GLU A 407 -0.98 -14.17 2.07
C GLU A 407 0.39 -13.63 1.61
N VAL A 408 1.33 -14.53 1.32
CA VAL A 408 2.68 -14.26 0.79
C VAL A 408 2.66 -13.46 -0.53
N ASP A 409 1.73 -13.76 -1.43
CA ASP A 409 1.65 -13.11 -2.75
C ASP A 409 0.99 -11.72 -2.65
N LYS A 410 0.17 -11.46 -1.62
CA LYS A 410 -0.38 -10.11 -1.34
C LYS A 410 0.73 -9.15 -0.93
N PHE A 411 1.57 -9.55 0.02
CA PHE A 411 2.73 -8.78 0.45
C PHE A 411 3.70 -8.53 -0.70
N GLY A 412 4.01 -9.56 -1.50
CA GLY A 412 4.89 -9.43 -2.67
C GLY A 412 4.37 -8.42 -3.71
N THR A 413 3.05 -8.32 -3.86
CA THR A 413 2.40 -7.37 -4.77
C THR A 413 2.48 -5.95 -4.25
N LEU A 414 2.16 -5.73 -2.96
CA LEU A 414 2.31 -4.43 -2.31
C LEU A 414 3.77 -3.96 -2.34
N LEU A 415 4.71 -4.85 -2.01
CA LEU A 415 6.15 -4.57 -2.08
C LEU A 415 6.57 -4.14 -3.49
N THR A 416 6.14 -4.87 -4.52
CA THR A 416 6.45 -4.52 -5.92
C THR A 416 5.87 -3.16 -6.29
N ALA A 417 4.64 -2.84 -5.88
CA ALA A 417 4.01 -1.55 -6.14
C ALA A 417 4.76 -0.39 -5.46
N VAL A 418 5.14 -0.55 -4.19
CA VAL A 418 5.90 0.46 -3.45
C VAL A 418 7.30 0.64 -4.03
N LEU A 419 7.97 -0.44 -4.42
CA LEU A 419 9.28 -0.37 -5.09
C LEU A 419 9.19 0.40 -6.40
N ARG A 420 8.17 0.14 -7.24
CA ARG A 420 7.95 0.90 -8.48
C ARG A 420 7.77 2.39 -8.20
N ALA A 421 6.96 2.75 -7.19
CA ALA A 421 6.75 4.14 -6.80
C ALA A 421 8.04 4.81 -6.27
N CYS A 422 8.86 4.09 -5.51
CA CYS A 422 10.15 4.57 -5.01
C CYS A 422 11.19 4.74 -6.12
N ILE A 423 11.20 3.86 -7.13
CA ILE A 423 12.07 3.98 -8.31
C ILE A 423 11.66 5.18 -9.16
N ALA A 424 10.36 5.42 -9.28
CA ALA A 424 9.81 6.50 -10.08
C ALA A 424 10.07 7.89 -9.47
N SER A 425 10.05 8.01 -8.13
CA SER A 425 10.27 9.29 -7.45
C SER A 425 11.20 9.17 -6.24
N PRO A 426 12.35 9.88 -6.25
CA PRO A 426 13.26 9.98 -5.10
C PRO A 426 12.57 10.56 -3.85
N ARG A 427 11.58 11.43 -4.04
CA ARG A 427 10.78 11.97 -2.96
C ARG A 427 9.94 10.89 -2.28
N THR A 428 9.30 10.02 -3.05
CA THR A 428 8.57 8.86 -2.51
C THR A 428 9.51 7.93 -1.75
N LEU A 429 10.72 7.68 -2.26
CA LEU A 429 11.73 6.89 -1.55
C LEU A 429 12.09 7.53 -0.21
N ALA A 430 12.34 8.84 -0.17
CA ALA A 430 12.61 9.58 1.06
C ALA A 430 11.44 9.51 2.05
N GLN A 431 10.20 9.65 1.58
CA GLN A 431 9.00 9.51 2.41
C GLN A 431 8.89 8.11 3.02
N VAL A 432 9.06 7.05 2.23
CA VAL A 432 9.03 5.67 2.73
C VAL A 432 10.15 5.44 3.74
N TYR A 433 11.35 5.95 3.45
CA TYR A 433 12.51 5.82 4.33
C TYR A 433 12.38 6.55 5.64
N SER A 434 11.63 7.65 5.64
CA SER A 434 11.28 8.36 6.86
C SER A 434 10.46 7.51 7.82
N LEU A 435 9.78 6.45 7.39
CA LEU A 435 8.95 5.61 8.27
C LEU A 435 9.77 4.64 9.13
N ALA A 436 10.98 4.29 8.72
CA ALA A 436 11.83 3.35 9.46
C ALA A 436 12.49 3.99 10.70
N GLU A 437 12.46 3.28 11.83
CA GLU A 437 13.18 3.67 13.06
C GLU A 437 14.64 3.16 13.11
N SER A 438 14.96 2.10 12.35
CA SER A 438 16.31 1.56 12.17
C SER A 438 16.32 0.47 11.09
N ASP A 439 17.46 0.26 10.43
CA ASP A 439 17.67 -0.89 9.54
C ASP A 439 18.12 -2.13 10.35
N PRO A 440 17.31 -3.20 10.43
CA PRO A 440 17.66 -4.42 11.18
C PRO A 440 18.82 -5.21 10.57
N VAL A 441 19.14 -4.99 9.29
CA VAL A 441 20.05 -5.83 8.50
C VAL A 441 21.41 -5.18 8.33
N THR A 442 21.47 -3.86 8.15
CA THR A 442 22.74 -3.14 8.00
C THR A 442 23.28 -2.56 9.33
N GLY A 443 22.43 -2.46 10.36
CA GLY A 443 22.78 -1.77 11.60
C GLY A 443 23.01 -0.26 11.40
N LEU A 444 22.68 0.29 10.22
CA LEU A 444 22.67 1.73 9.98
C LEU A 444 21.55 2.34 10.81
N THR A 445 21.96 3.03 11.86
CA THR A 445 21.12 3.91 12.65
C THR A 445 20.74 5.11 11.80
N ILE A 446 19.51 5.14 11.29
CA ILE A 446 18.80 6.42 11.19
C ILE A 446 18.77 6.95 12.62
N ASP A 447 19.13 8.23 12.81
CA ASP A 447 19.05 8.81 14.14
C ASP A 447 17.60 8.67 14.63
N LYS A 448 17.41 7.90 15.71
CA LYS A 448 16.09 7.62 16.30
C LYS A 448 15.35 8.90 16.73
N ASN A 449 16.05 10.03 16.73
CA ASN A 449 15.54 11.34 17.09
C ASN A 449 15.32 12.26 15.89
N GLU A 450 15.60 11.81 14.66
CA GLU A 450 15.40 12.64 13.47
C GLU A 450 13.93 12.61 13.06
N VAL A 451 13.34 13.80 13.14
CA VAL A 451 11.97 14.08 12.70
C VAL A 451 12.05 14.52 11.24
N PRO A 452 11.31 13.89 10.32
CA PRO A 452 11.31 14.33 8.93
C PRO A 452 10.69 15.73 8.80
N GLU A 453 11.29 16.57 7.97
CA GLU A 453 10.74 17.87 7.61
C GLU A 453 9.38 17.73 6.93
N MET A 454 8.44 18.61 7.28
CA MET A 454 7.05 18.50 6.80
C MET A 454 6.91 18.76 5.29
N GLU A 455 7.82 19.55 4.71
CA GLU A 455 7.91 19.82 3.28
C GLU A 455 8.02 18.54 2.47
N LEU A 456 8.55 17.45 3.05
CA LEU A 456 8.63 16.14 2.41
C LEU A 456 7.25 15.58 2.06
N PHE A 457 6.21 15.90 2.83
CA PHE A 457 4.84 15.39 2.64
C PHE A 457 3.90 16.43 2.01
N GLN A 458 4.28 17.71 2.00
CA GLN A 458 3.42 18.78 1.50
C GLN A 458 3.40 18.86 -0.02
N PRO A 459 2.22 18.90 -0.68
CA PRO A 459 2.13 19.24 -2.10
C PRO A 459 2.59 20.68 -2.37
N ASN A 460 2.77 21.05 -3.64
CA ASN A 460 3.23 22.38 -4.06
C ASN A 460 4.60 22.81 -3.49
N THR A 461 5.34 21.90 -2.87
CA THR A 461 6.76 22.11 -2.56
C THR A 461 7.60 21.77 -3.79
N GLY A 462 8.59 22.62 -4.08
CA GLY A 462 9.49 22.46 -5.24
C GLY A 462 10.33 21.19 -5.17
N SER A 463 11.36 21.11 -6.02
CA SER A 463 12.36 20.04 -5.92
C SER A 463 13.05 20.11 -4.56
N LEU A 464 12.92 19.05 -3.76
CA LEU A 464 13.66 18.90 -2.51
C LEU A 464 15.12 18.61 -2.86
N GLU A 465 16.04 19.41 -2.32
CA GLU A 465 17.48 19.09 -2.36
C GLU A 465 17.72 17.94 -1.38
N LEU A 466 17.62 16.70 -1.87
CA LEU A 466 18.00 15.53 -1.07
C LEU A 466 19.53 15.56 -0.90
N HIS A 467 20.00 15.73 0.35
CA HIS A 467 21.42 15.94 0.69
C HIS A 467 22.33 14.74 0.31
N GLU A 468 21.77 13.56 0.09
CA GLU A 468 22.45 12.36 -0.39
C GLU A 468 21.60 11.66 -1.47
N GLU A 469 22.23 11.04 -2.48
CA GLU A 469 21.52 10.14 -3.39
C GLU A 469 20.99 8.95 -2.56
N LEU A 470 19.70 8.99 -2.21
CA LEU A 470 19.05 7.86 -1.55
C LEU A 470 19.02 6.67 -2.50
N LEU A 471 19.56 5.56 -2.03
CA LEU A 471 19.68 4.34 -2.81
C LEU A 471 18.60 3.33 -2.39
N LEU A 472 17.95 2.70 -3.38
CA LEU A 472 16.84 1.77 -3.17
C LEU A 472 17.30 0.44 -2.56
N ASP A 473 17.06 0.28 -1.26
CA ASP A 473 17.13 -0.95 -0.48
C ASP A 473 15.76 -1.64 -0.37
N VAL A 474 15.65 -2.81 -1.00
CA VAL A 474 14.43 -3.64 -1.00
C VAL A 474 14.13 -4.21 0.39
N THR A 475 15.15 -4.63 1.12
CA THR A 475 15.00 -5.26 2.44
C THR A 475 14.50 -4.24 3.46
N ARG A 476 15.01 -3.01 3.41
CA ARG A 476 14.50 -1.91 4.24
C ARG A 476 13.03 -1.63 3.95
N ILE A 477 12.62 -1.55 2.68
CA ILE A 477 11.21 -1.31 2.29
C ILE A 477 10.32 -2.48 2.74
N ALA A 478 10.76 -3.72 2.55
CA ALA A 478 10.02 -4.88 3.03
C ALA A 478 9.82 -4.85 4.55
N ASN A 479 10.85 -4.51 5.32
CA ASN A 479 10.75 -4.37 6.77
C ASN A 479 9.78 -3.26 7.20
N ILE A 480 9.80 -2.11 6.52
CA ILE A 480 8.82 -1.03 6.73
C ILE A 480 7.40 -1.55 6.50
N LEU A 481 7.16 -2.21 5.37
CA LEU A 481 5.85 -2.74 5.02
C LEU A 481 5.35 -3.79 6.00
N HIS A 482 6.25 -4.60 6.58
CA HIS A 482 5.87 -5.60 7.58
C HIS A 482 5.38 -4.97 8.89
N CYS A 483 5.74 -3.72 9.17
CA CYS A 483 5.42 -3.02 10.41
C CYS A 483 4.31 -1.99 10.25
N ILE A 484 4.17 -1.37 9.07
CA ILE A 484 3.45 -0.11 8.87
C ILE A 484 2.35 -0.20 7.78
N ASN A 485 2.20 -1.34 7.11
CA ASN A 485 1.12 -1.45 6.12
C ASN A 485 -0.28 -1.32 6.77
N GLU A 486 -1.14 -0.57 6.10
CA GLU A 486 -2.55 -0.43 6.47
C GLU A 486 -3.34 -1.54 5.79
N ASN A 487 -4.05 -2.33 6.59
CA ASN A 487 -4.90 -3.42 6.09
C ASN A 487 -6.36 -3.03 6.35
N GLY A 488 -7.06 -2.60 5.32
CA GLY A 488 -8.46 -2.21 5.39
C GLY A 488 -9.38 -3.38 5.09
N LYS A 489 -10.44 -3.55 5.89
CA LYS A 489 -11.52 -4.49 5.62
C LYS A 489 -12.74 -3.77 5.08
N ALA A 490 -13.37 -4.29 4.03
CA ALA A 490 -14.61 -3.73 3.47
C ALA A 490 -15.75 -3.67 4.50
N ALA A 491 -15.75 -4.65 5.42
CA ALA A 491 -16.67 -4.69 6.55
C ALA A 491 -16.51 -3.52 7.51
N ASP A 492 -15.29 -3.00 7.63
CA ASP A 492 -14.86 -2.10 8.71
C ASP A 492 -14.65 -0.67 8.21
N THR A 493 -14.93 -0.42 6.95
CA THR A 493 -14.67 0.86 6.28
C THR A 493 -15.86 1.22 5.40
N LEU A 494 -15.83 2.42 4.84
CA LEU A 494 -16.78 2.81 3.80
C LEU A 494 -16.38 2.29 2.41
N VAL A 495 -15.26 1.57 2.29
CA VAL A 495 -14.85 0.97 1.01
C VAL A 495 -15.58 -0.33 0.75
N THR A 496 -15.51 -0.76 -0.51
CA THR A 496 -16.24 -1.92 -1.02
C THR A 496 -15.44 -3.21 -0.96
N ARG A 497 -14.11 -3.13 -0.91
CA ARG A 497 -13.21 -4.28 -0.93
C ARG A 497 -12.16 -4.19 0.17
N ASP A 498 -11.67 -5.35 0.60
CA ASP A 498 -10.47 -5.42 1.43
C ASP A 498 -9.27 -4.83 0.68
N PHE A 499 -8.27 -4.28 1.38
CA PHE A 499 -7.06 -3.80 0.75
C PHE A 499 -5.87 -3.82 1.70
N ASP A 500 -4.66 -3.86 1.12
CA ASP A 500 -3.43 -3.51 1.81
C ASP A 500 -2.81 -2.28 1.14
N GLY A 501 -2.26 -1.35 1.90
CA GLY A 501 -1.65 -0.15 1.34
C GLY A 501 -0.64 0.53 2.24
N LEU A 502 0.05 1.53 1.68
CA LEU A 502 1.02 2.35 2.40
C LEU A 502 0.71 3.83 2.20
N TRP A 503 0.45 4.55 3.30
CA TRP A 503 0.26 5.99 3.33
C TRP A 503 1.32 6.62 4.23
N THR A 504 2.19 7.45 3.68
CA THR A 504 3.41 7.87 4.39
C THR A 504 3.12 8.79 5.58
N LEU A 505 2.46 9.92 5.40
CA LEU A 505 2.19 10.83 6.52
C LEU A 505 1.17 10.26 7.56
N PRO A 506 0.06 9.60 7.17
CA PRO A 506 -0.83 8.94 8.12
C PRO A 506 -0.18 7.83 8.95
N SER A 507 0.91 7.21 8.48
CA SER A 507 1.63 6.17 9.23
C SER A 507 2.24 6.65 10.55
N PHE A 508 2.33 7.97 10.78
CA PHE A 508 2.75 8.54 12.06
C PHE A 508 1.61 8.65 13.10
N LEU A 509 0.39 8.22 12.77
CA LEU A 509 -0.71 8.14 13.73
C LEU A 509 -0.49 6.97 14.68
N ASN A 510 -0.22 7.26 15.95
CA ASN A 510 0.00 6.24 16.95
C ASN A 510 -1.31 5.60 17.43
N HIS A 511 -1.18 4.40 17.98
CA HIS A 511 -2.29 3.69 18.57
C HIS A 511 -2.77 4.28 19.90
N SER A 512 -4.08 4.46 20.04
CA SER A 512 -4.78 4.61 21.32
C SER A 512 -6.13 3.91 21.26
N CYS A 513 -6.52 3.23 22.34
CA CYS A 513 -7.89 2.72 22.52
C CYS A 513 -8.89 3.80 22.94
N LEU A 514 -8.42 5.04 23.06
CA LEU A 514 -9.19 6.28 23.15
C LEU A 514 -8.77 7.18 21.97
N PRO A 515 -9.24 6.87 20.75
CA PRO A 515 -8.87 7.65 19.57
C PRO A 515 -9.43 9.07 19.63
N ASN A 516 -8.73 9.99 18.97
CA ASN A 516 -9.15 11.38 18.80
C ASN A 516 -9.21 11.83 17.34
N VAL A 517 -8.89 10.94 16.40
CA VAL A 517 -9.10 11.13 14.96
C VAL A 517 -9.91 9.98 14.36
N GLY A 518 -10.75 10.32 13.37
CA GLY A 518 -11.38 9.37 12.48
C GLY A 518 -10.57 9.22 11.21
N VAL A 519 -10.53 8.00 10.67
CA VAL A 519 -9.85 7.67 9.42
C VAL A 519 -10.85 7.00 8.48
N HIS A 520 -10.99 7.53 7.27
CA HIS A 520 -11.80 6.93 6.23
C HIS A 520 -11.14 7.08 4.86
N TYR A 521 -11.59 6.29 3.89
CA TYR A 521 -10.95 6.14 2.60
C TYR A 521 -11.91 6.55 1.48
N VAL A 522 -11.38 7.23 0.46
CA VAL A 522 -12.07 7.56 -0.79
C VAL A 522 -11.13 7.19 -1.94
N GLY A 523 -11.40 6.07 -2.62
CA GLY A 523 -10.47 5.51 -3.59
C GLY A 523 -9.11 5.22 -2.94
N LYS A 524 -8.04 5.82 -3.48
CA LYS A 524 -6.66 5.70 -2.94
C LYS A 524 -6.31 6.72 -1.86
N ALA A 525 -7.21 7.66 -1.57
CA ALA A 525 -6.99 8.71 -0.58
C ALA A 525 -7.45 8.25 0.80
N LEU A 526 -6.59 8.47 1.80
CA LEU A 526 -6.89 8.34 3.22
C LEU A 526 -7.11 9.75 3.78
N LEU A 527 -8.29 9.96 4.37
CA LEU A 527 -8.69 11.21 5.02
C LEU A 527 -8.63 11.02 6.53
N VAL A 528 -8.00 11.99 7.21
CA VAL A 528 -7.93 12.06 8.67
C VAL A 528 -8.71 13.27 9.14
N VAL A 529 -9.65 13.03 10.06
CA VAL A 529 -10.58 14.04 10.57
C VAL A 529 -10.48 14.10 12.08
N ALA A 530 -10.60 15.30 12.66
CA ALA A 530 -10.71 15.46 14.10
C ALA A 530 -12.01 14.80 14.61
N ALA A 531 -11.88 13.77 15.45
CA ALA A 531 -13.03 13.11 16.07
C ALA A 531 -13.45 13.78 17.38
N ARG A 532 -12.69 14.79 17.84
CA ARG A 532 -12.90 15.56 19.07
C ARG A 532 -12.43 17.00 18.86
N ASP A 533 -12.92 17.91 19.69
CA ASP A 533 -12.24 19.20 19.88
C ASP A 533 -10.89 18.95 20.55
N MET A 534 -9.82 19.54 20.03
CA MET A 534 -8.45 19.28 20.48
C MET A 534 -7.63 20.57 20.45
N GLU A 535 -6.78 20.75 21.45
CA GLU A 535 -5.88 21.90 21.53
C GLU A 535 -4.61 21.67 20.70
N ALA A 536 -3.91 22.76 20.36
CA ALA A 536 -2.57 22.70 19.77
C ALA A 536 -1.63 21.79 20.60
N GLU A 537 -0.66 21.16 19.92
CA GLU A 537 0.29 20.20 20.51
C GLU A 537 -0.33 18.88 21.02
N THR A 538 -1.63 18.64 20.78
CA THR A 538 -2.25 17.33 21.02
C THR A 538 -1.72 16.30 20.01
N GLU A 539 -1.32 15.13 20.49
CA GLU A 539 -0.97 13.99 19.65
C GLU A 539 -2.23 13.42 18.99
N LEU A 540 -2.17 13.19 17.68
CA LEU A 540 -3.21 12.53 16.92
C LEU A 540 -3.03 11.02 17.01
N VAL A 541 -4.07 10.35 17.53
CA VAL A 541 -4.06 8.92 17.81
C VAL A 541 -5.32 8.24 17.29
N ARG A 542 -5.15 7.06 16.70
CA ARG A 542 -6.23 6.22 16.17
C ARG A 542 -6.23 4.85 16.84
N SER A 543 -7.31 4.09 16.69
CA SER A 543 -7.27 2.66 17.04
C SER A 543 -6.73 1.83 15.86
N TYR A 544 -5.90 0.83 16.15
CA TYR A 544 -5.36 -0.11 15.15
C TYR A 544 -6.22 -1.39 15.08
N GLY A 545 -6.79 -1.79 16.22
CA GLY A 545 -7.77 -2.87 16.31
C GLY A 545 -9.15 -2.38 16.76
N SER A 546 -10.07 -3.32 17.01
CA SER A 546 -11.41 -2.98 17.50
C SER A 546 -11.33 -2.38 18.91
N ALA A 547 -11.60 -1.08 19.01
CA ALA A 547 -11.76 -0.40 20.29
C ALA A 547 -13.07 -0.79 20.99
N LEU A 548 -13.90 -1.65 20.39
CA LEU A 548 -15.15 -2.14 20.98
C LEU A 548 -14.95 -3.45 21.76
N ALA A 549 -13.75 -4.04 21.74
CA ALA A 549 -13.41 -5.22 22.50
C ALA A 549 -12.83 -4.85 23.90
N PRO A 550 -13.04 -5.68 24.93
CA PRO A 550 -12.43 -5.50 26.25
C PRO A 550 -10.95 -5.88 26.24
N TRP A 551 -10.24 -5.64 27.35
CA TRP A 551 -8.85 -6.04 27.53
C TRP A 551 -8.67 -7.57 27.58
N ASN A 552 -8.70 -8.21 26.42
CA ASN A 552 -8.50 -9.66 26.27
C ASN A 552 -7.31 -9.97 25.33
N PRO A 553 -6.84 -11.23 25.27
CA PRO A 553 -5.75 -11.62 24.38
C PRO A 553 -5.97 -11.25 22.91
N MET A 554 -7.20 -11.33 22.41
CA MET A 554 -7.55 -10.99 21.02
C MET A 554 -7.30 -9.51 20.71
N ARG A 555 -7.72 -8.60 21.59
CA ARG A 555 -7.44 -7.15 21.45
C ARG A 555 -5.93 -6.87 21.51
N ARG A 556 -5.18 -7.57 22.36
CA ARG A 556 -3.72 -7.41 22.46
C ARG A 556 -3.02 -7.89 21.18
N GLU A 557 -3.47 -9.01 20.62
CA GLU A 557 -2.92 -9.59 19.39
C GLU A 557 -3.21 -8.71 18.16
N SER A 558 -4.40 -8.14 18.06
CA SER A 558 -4.76 -7.22 16.96
C SER A 558 -4.00 -5.90 16.97
N ILE A 559 -3.71 -5.32 18.14
CA ILE A 559 -3.05 -4.01 18.27
C ILE A 559 -1.52 -4.12 18.07
N ARG A 560 -0.90 -5.26 18.43
CA ARG A 560 0.55 -5.54 18.30
C ARG A 560 1.50 -4.59 19.05
N VAL A 561 1.00 -3.55 19.70
CA VAL A 561 1.75 -2.61 20.57
C VAL A 561 1.14 -2.54 21.97
N GLU A 562 1.97 -2.33 23.00
CA GLU A 562 1.49 -2.14 24.37
C GLU A 562 0.85 -0.76 24.54
N CYS A 563 -0.49 -0.70 24.50
CA CYS A 563 -1.23 0.55 24.68
C CYS A 563 -1.19 1.02 26.14
N ARG A 564 -0.85 2.29 26.36
CA ARG A 564 -0.74 2.93 27.70
C ARG A 564 -1.84 3.96 27.98
N CYS A 565 -2.94 3.96 27.22
CA CYS A 565 -4.03 4.92 27.42
C CYS A 565 -4.76 4.69 28.75
N GLU A 566 -5.47 5.71 29.24
CA GLU A 566 -6.20 5.66 30.52
C GLU A 566 -7.21 4.51 30.60
N ARG A 567 -7.87 4.20 29.48
CA ARG A 567 -8.81 3.08 29.39
C ARG A 567 -8.12 1.73 29.59
N CYS A 568 -7.00 1.47 28.90
CA CYS A 568 -6.26 0.22 29.07
C CYS A 568 -5.71 0.08 30.49
N ALA A 569 -5.25 1.20 31.09
CA ALA A 569 -4.80 1.20 32.48
C ALA A 569 -5.94 0.87 33.46
N LEU A 570 -7.14 1.40 33.22
CA LEU A 570 -8.34 1.06 33.99
C LEU A 570 -8.71 -0.42 33.87
N GLU A 571 -8.84 -0.93 32.64
CA GLU A 571 -9.23 -2.32 32.39
C GLU A 571 -8.24 -3.31 33.00
N LYS A 572 -6.93 -3.00 32.94
CA LYS A 572 -5.89 -3.79 33.61
C LYS A 572 -6.01 -3.74 35.13
N ARG A 573 -6.37 -2.59 35.70
CA ARG A 573 -6.61 -2.45 37.15
C ARG A 573 -7.82 -3.27 37.61
N LEU A 574 -8.84 -3.41 36.76
CA LEU A 574 -10.09 -4.12 37.05
C LEU A 574 -10.06 -5.60 36.59
N GLU A 575 -8.90 -6.12 36.19
CA GLU A 575 -8.76 -7.47 35.62
C GLU A 575 -9.21 -8.57 36.59
N GLU A 576 -9.04 -8.36 37.91
CA GLU A 576 -9.49 -9.32 38.91
C GLU A 576 -11.00 -9.21 39.18
N GLU A 577 -11.51 -8.00 39.33
CA GLU A 577 -12.91 -7.72 39.64
C GLU A 577 -13.85 -8.14 38.50
N LEU A 578 -13.40 -7.97 37.25
CA LEU A 578 -14.14 -8.30 36.03
C LEU A 578 -13.76 -9.67 35.45
N ARG A 579 -12.92 -10.46 36.12
CA ARG A 579 -12.41 -11.74 35.61
C ARG A 579 -13.52 -12.68 35.11
N ASP A 580 -14.54 -12.87 35.92
CA ASP A 580 -15.66 -13.77 35.60
C ASP A 580 -16.43 -13.28 34.37
N VAL A 581 -16.69 -11.98 34.29
CA VAL A 581 -17.39 -11.34 33.16
C VAL A 581 -16.56 -11.46 31.90
N SER A 582 -15.26 -11.17 31.97
CA SER A 582 -14.36 -11.26 30.82
C SER A 582 -14.23 -12.71 30.31
N GLN A 583 -14.06 -13.68 31.19
CA GLN A 583 -13.94 -15.09 30.81
C GLN A 583 -15.23 -15.61 30.19
N ARG A 584 -16.39 -15.24 30.75
CA ARG A 584 -17.70 -15.62 30.20
C ARG A 584 -17.93 -14.93 28.85
N PHE A 585 -17.55 -13.66 28.71
CA PHE A 585 -17.60 -12.96 27.43
C PHE A 585 -16.77 -13.70 26.38
N ASP A 586 -15.48 -13.93 26.64
CA ASP A 586 -14.58 -14.63 25.72
C ASP A 586 -15.05 -16.06 25.40
N ALA A 587 -15.63 -16.78 26.36
CA ALA A 587 -16.19 -18.11 26.13
C ALA A 587 -17.40 -18.07 25.18
N LEU A 588 -18.30 -17.09 25.35
CA LEU A 588 -19.42 -16.86 24.44
C LEU A 588 -18.92 -16.49 23.04
N LEU A 589 -17.88 -15.66 22.97
CA LEU A 589 -17.28 -15.22 21.72
C LEU A 589 -16.69 -16.36 20.90
N ASN A 590 -16.09 -17.34 21.58
CA ASN A 590 -15.43 -18.49 20.98
C ASN A 590 -16.37 -19.68 20.73
N ALA A 591 -17.66 -19.57 21.06
CA ALA A 591 -18.61 -20.67 20.92
C ALA A 591 -19.02 -20.88 19.45
N THR A 592 -18.45 -21.90 18.81
CA THR A 592 -18.69 -22.19 17.38
C THR A 592 -20.04 -22.87 17.10
N SER A 593 -20.58 -23.64 18.05
CA SER A 593 -21.78 -24.48 17.85
C SER A 593 -23.06 -23.97 18.54
N MET A 594 -23.04 -22.77 19.13
CA MET A 594 -24.19 -22.26 19.89
C MET A 594 -25.29 -21.68 18.97
N VAL A 595 -26.54 -21.94 19.34
CA VAL A 595 -27.74 -21.41 18.68
C VAL A 595 -27.83 -19.90 18.91
N GLU A 596 -28.17 -19.14 17.87
CA GLU A 596 -28.17 -17.68 17.91
C GLU A 596 -29.03 -17.08 19.03
N SER A 597 -30.23 -17.63 19.26
CA SER A 597 -31.11 -17.16 20.34
C SER A 597 -30.50 -17.35 21.74
N GLU A 598 -29.79 -18.46 21.95
CA GLU A 598 -29.11 -18.79 23.20
C GLU A 598 -27.87 -17.90 23.40
N PHE A 599 -27.12 -17.64 22.33
CA PHE A 599 -25.99 -16.72 22.35
C PHE A 599 -26.39 -15.31 22.80
N HIS A 600 -27.45 -14.75 22.20
CA HIS A 600 -27.96 -13.44 22.57
C HIS A 600 -28.54 -13.39 23.98
N GLU A 601 -29.13 -14.49 24.44
CA GLU A 601 -29.60 -14.61 25.81
C GLU A 601 -28.46 -14.50 26.82
N GLN A 602 -27.42 -15.31 26.65
CA GLN A 602 -26.30 -15.33 27.57
C GLN A 602 -25.48 -14.02 27.53
N LEU A 603 -25.35 -13.38 26.36
CA LEU A 603 -24.74 -12.04 26.26
C LEU A 603 -25.59 -10.95 26.92
N GLY A 604 -26.92 -11.01 26.79
CA GLY A 604 -27.82 -10.05 27.44
C GLY A 604 -27.75 -10.16 28.97
N GLU A 605 -27.71 -11.39 29.51
CA GLU A 605 -27.50 -11.63 30.95
C GLU A 605 -26.15 -11.10 31.42
N LEU A 606 -25.11 -11.24 30.60
CA LEU A 606 -23.78 -10.72 30.89
C LEU A 606 -23.77 -9.19 31.03
N ALA A 607 -24.57 -8.46 30.24
CA ALA A 607 -24.70 -7.02 30.36
C ALA A 607 -25.25 -6.59 31.74
N VAL A 608 -26.26 -7.32 32.23
CA VAL A 608 -26.84 -7.10 33.57
C VAL A 608 -25.83 -7.42 34.67
N GLU A 609 -25.05 -8.48 34.50
CA GLU A 609 -23.96 -8.84 35.41
C GLU A 609 -22.87 -7.76 35.45
N LEU A 610 -22.46 -7.26 34.29
CA LEU A 610 -21.48 -6.18 34.16
C LEU A 610 -21.98 -4.91 34.85
N GLU A 611 -23.22 -4.45 34.61
CA GLU A 611 -23.74 -3.23 35.24
C GLU A 611 -23.77 -3.33 36.78
N ARG A 612 -24.09 -4.51 37.34
CA ARG A 612 -23.99 -4.73 38.79
C ARG A 612 -22.56 -4.54 39.30
N LYS A 613 -21.57 -5.17 38.65
CA LYS A 613 -20.16 -5.02 39.03
C LYS A 613 -19.66 -3.59 38.85
N VAL A 614 -20.07 -2.91 37.78
CA VAL A 614 -19.72 -1.50 37.51
C VAL A 614 -20.33 -0.58 38.57
N TRP A 615 -21.47 -0.92 39.17
CA TRP A 615 -22.07 -0.17 40.28
C TRP A 615 -21.39 -0.42 41.62
N ASP A 616 -20.88 -1.63 41.84
CA ASP A 616 -20.18 -2.00 43.07
C ASP A 616 -18.77 -1.37 43.16
N VAL A 617 -18.19 -0.97 42.03
CA VAL A 617 -16.89 -0.30 41.95
C VAL A 617 -17.07 1.21 41.85
N ASP A 618 -16.29 1.98 42.63
CA ASP A 618 -16.28 3.44 42.57
C ASP A 618 -15.57 3.92 41.29
N LEU A 619 -16.36 4.19 40.25
CA LEU A 619 -15.91 4.63 38.93
C LEU A 619 -16.52 5.96 38.54
N ARG A 620 -15.72 6.82 37.89
CA ARG A 620 -16.22 8.03 37.22
C ARG A 620 -17.17 7.65 36.08
N GLU A 621 -18.08 8.54 35.71
CA GLU A 621 -18.99 8.28 34.58
C GLU A 621 -18.25 7.99 33.26
N THR A 622 -17.12 8.64 33.00
CA THR A 622 -16.27 8.35 31.84
C THR A 622 -15.69 6.94 31.88
N GLU A 623 -15.30 6.44 33.05
CA GLU A 623 -14.74 5.09 33.24
C GLU A 623 -15.82 4.03 33.03
N LYS A 624 -17.04 4.29 33.50
CA LYS A 624 -18.21 3.45 33.24
C LYS A 624 -18.52 3.38 31.75
N GLN A 625 -18.43 4.51 31.03
CA GLN A 625 -18.61 4.56 29.58
C GLN A 625 -17.57 3.72 28.84
N TRP A 626 -16.29 3.75 29.26
CA TRP A 626 -15.25 2.92 28.65
C TRP A 626 -15.54 1.42 28.79
N LEU A 627 -15.99 0.98 29.97
CA LEU A 627 -16.38 -0.42 30.19
C LEU A 627 -17.62 -0.79 29.37
N ARG A 628 -18.63 0.08 29.31
CA ARG A 628 -19.82 -0.12 28.47
C ARG A 628 -19.46 -0.30 26.99
N THR A 629 -18.55 0.53 26.47
CA THR A 629 -18.04 0.41 25.10
C THR A 629 -17.27 -0.89 24.90
N SER A 630 -16.48 -1.33 25.88
CA SER A 630 -15.70 -2.57 25.82
C SER A 630 -16.56 -3.83 25.73
N TYR A 631 -17.78 -3.78 26.27
CA TYR A 631 -18.73 -4.89 26.25
C TYR A 631 -19.98 -4.53 25.43
N CYS A 632 -19.85 -3.64 24.43
CA CYS A 632 -21.01 -3.07 23.73
C CYS A 632 -21.93 -4.14 23.14
N LEU A 633 -21.40 -5.30 22.75
CA LEU A 633 -22.15 -6.42 22.20
C LEU A 633 -23.08 -7.10 23.20
N ALA A 634 -22.70 -7.10 24.48
CA ALA A 634 -23.57 -7.56 25.55
C ALA A 634 -24.80 -6.64 25.65
N TYR A 635 -24.58 -5.32 25.63
CA TYR A 635 -25.66 -4.32 25.65
C TYR A 635 -26.54 -4.38 24.40
N LEU A 636 -25.94 -4.48 23.21
CA LEU A 636 -26.68 -4.66 21.95
C LEU A 636 -27.60 -5.88 22.03
N SER A 637 -27.07 -7.03 22.47
CA SER A 637 -27.86 -8.26 22.64
C SER A 637 -28.98 -8.10 23.66
N PHE A 638 -28.74 -7.38 24.75
CA PHE A 638 -29.76 -7.07 25.76
C PHE A 638 -30.93 -6.27 25.16
N TYR A 639 -30.64 -5.18 24.44
CA TYR A 639 -31.70 -4.29 23.92
C TYR A 639 -32.42 -4.82 22.69
N LEU A 640 -31.78 -5.67 21.88
CA LEU A 640 -32.41 -6.27 20.70
C LEU A 640 -33.41 -7.37 21.06
N ARG A 641 -33.28 -8.02 22.22
CA ARG A 641 -34.25 -9.02 22.71
C ARG A 641 -35.43 -8.42 23.46
N ASN A 642 -35.22 -7.31 24.17
CA ASN A 642 -36.14 -6.84 25.20
C ASN A 642 -36.80 -5.49 24.82
N GLU A 643 -37.67 -5.47 23.82
CA GLU A 643 -38.50 -4.27 23.52
C GLU A 643 -39.38 -3.84 24.71
N THR A 644 -39.61 -4.72 25.69
CA THR A 644 -40.58 -4.51 26.80
C THR A 644 -39.96 -4.41 28.20
N CYS A 645 -38.64 -4.57 28.38
CA CYS A 645 -38.03 -4.59 29.71
C CYS A 645 -37.44 -3.22 30.12
N GLN A 646 -38.31 -2.23 30.36
CA GLN A 646 -38.00 -1.06 31.20
C GLN A 646 -37.92 -1.42 32.71
N ARG A 647 -37.70 -2.68 33.09
CA ARG A 647 -37.98 -3.18 34.46
C ARG A 647 -36.78 -3.51 35.33
N GLU A 648 -35.55 -3.50 34.81
CA GLU A 648 -34.36 -3.46 35.66
C GLU A 648 -33.92 -2.01 35.85
N LYS A 649 -34.19 -1.44 37.03
CA LYS A 649 -33.85 -0.04 37.38
C LYS A 649 -32.35 0.29 37.28
N THR A 650 -31.49 -0.71 37.12
CA THR A 650 -30.04 -0.61 37.10
C THR A 650 -29.43 -0.51 35.70
N MET A 651 -30.19 -0.82 34.64
CA MET A 651 -29.67 -0.78 33.28
C MET A 651 -29.70 0.64 32.71
N PRO A 652 -28.65 1.07 31.97
CA PRO A 652 -28.63 2.35 31.27
C PRO A 652 -29.70 2.44 30.15
N LEU A 653 -29.91 3.61 29.56
CA LEU A 653 -30.74 3.74 28.36
C LEU A 653 -29.95 3.41 27.09
N LYS A 654 -30.64 3.11 25.98
CA LYS A 654 -30.00 2.86 24.67
C LYS A 654 -29.14 4.07 24.26
N GLU A 655 -29.64 5.28 24.51
CA GLU A 655 -28.94 6.54 24.24
C GLU A 655 -27.68 6.72 25.09
N ASP A 656 -27.64 6.16 26.30
CA ASP A 656 -26.47 6.26 27.17
C ASP A 656 -25.36 5.32 26.69
N ILE A 657 -25.71 4.15 26.16
CA ILE A 657 -24.75 3.25 25.48
C ILE A 657 -24.26 3.89 24.18
N ALA A 658 -25.14 4.48 23.37
CA ALA A 658 -24.74 5.20 22.16
C ALA A 658 -23.79 6.38 22.48
N ARG A 659 -24.04 7.12 23.57
CA ARG A 659 -23.13 8.16 24.05
C ARG A 659 -21.80 7.58 24.56
N ALA A 660 -21.81 6.43 25.22
CA ALA A 660 -20.59 5.75 25.63
C ALA A 660 -19.72 5.36 24.42
N LEU A 661 -20.35 4.82 23.37
CA LEU A 661 -19.70 4.46 22.10
C LEU A 661 -19.02 5.67 21.47
N HIS A 662 -19.78 6.73 21.19
CA HIS A 662 -19.27 7.97 20.60
C HIS A 662 -18.17 8.62 21.47
N SER A 663 -18.39 8.74 22.78
CA SER A 663 -17.41 9.38 23.66
C SER A 663 -16.12 8.58 23.86
N THR A 664 -16.16 7.25 23.74
CA THR A 664 -14.99 6.37 23.96
C THR A 664 -14.19 6.15 22.69
N SER A 665 -14.87 5.85 21.58
CA SER A 665 -14.24 5.47 20.31
C SER A 665 -14.92 6.16 19.11
N PRO A 666 -14.92 7.50 19.05
CA PRO A 666 -15.52 8.23 17.94
C PRO A 666 -14.73 8.04 16.65
N GLY A 667 -15.37 8.31 15.52
CA GLY A 667 -14.73 8.34 14.21
C GLY A 667 -14.37 6.96 13.68
N PHE A 668 -15.13 5.94 14.08
CA PHE A 668 -14.93 4.57 13.63
C PHE A 668 -16.24 3.98 13.09
N SER A 669 -16.17 3.34 11.93
CA SER A 669 -17.35 2.80 11.24
C SER A 669 -18.15 1.83 12.13
N LYS A 670 -17.48 0.97 12.89
CA LYS A 670 -18.10 0.01 13.81
C LYS A 670 -18.84 0.71 14.95
N THR A 671 -18.34 1.87 15.40
CA THR A 671 -19.02 2.72 16.39
C THR A 671 -20.33 3.24 15.80
N LEU A 672 -20.30 3.79 14.59
CA LEU A 672 -21.51 4.26 13.90
C LEU A 672 -22.52 3.14 13.67
N MET A 673 -22.08 1.95 13.25
CA MET A 673 -22.94 0.78 13.06
C MET A 673 -23.60 0.35 14.39
N ALA A 674 -22.82 0.19 15.47
CA ALA A 674 -23.35 -0.15 16.78
C ALA A 674 -24.36 0.89 17.29
N MET A 675 -24.11 2.18 17.06
CA MET A 675 -25.06 3.25 17.38
C MET A 675 -26.34 3.16 16.56
N CYS A 676 -26.26 2.80 15.27
CA CYS A 676 -27.41 2.58 14.41
C CYS A 676 -28.30 1.43 14.88
N CYS A 677 -27.73 0.37 15.48
CA CYS A 677 -28.51 -0.72 16.09
C CYS A 677 -29.28 -0.28 17.35
N LEU A 678 -28.77 0.70 18.09
CA LEU A 678 -29.35 1.19 19.35
C LEU A 678 -30.41 2.26 19.12
N LEU A 679 -30.19 3.13 18.13
CA LEU A 679 -30.95 4.37 17.96
C LEU A 679 -32.01 4.26 16.86
N GLU A 680 -33.25 4.60 17.20
CA GLU A 680 -34.37 4.75 16.26
C GLU A 680 -34.36 6.14 15.59
N ASP A 681 -35.09 6.32 14.49
CA ASP A 681 -35.18 7.58 13.72
C ASP A 681 -36.01 8.68 14.42
N GLY A 682 -35.68 8.99 15.67
CA GLY A 682 -36.24 10.10 16.46
C GLY A 682 -35.33 11.35 16.47
N ASN A 683 -35.89 12.52 16.75
CA ASN A 683 -35.17 13.80 16.69
C ASN A 683 -33.94 13.90 17.61
N GLY A 684 -33.96 13.27 18.81
CA GLY A 684 -32.81 13.27 19.73
C GLY A 684 -31.69 12.30 19.31
N SER A 685 -32.07 11.17 18.72
CA SER A 685 -31.18 10.14 18.18
C SER A 685 -30.45 10.59 16.92
N ARG A 686 -31.10 11.44 16.11
CA ARG A 686 -30.55 11.99 14.86
C ARG A 686 -29.30 12.84 15.09
N GLY A 687 -29.28 13.66 16.15
CA GLY A 687 -28.12 14.50 16.46
C GLY A 687 -26.86 13.71 16.79
N LEU A 688 -26.99 12.69 17.65
CA LEU A 688 -25.83 11.89 18.07
C LEU A 688 -25.24 11.03 16.92
N LEU A 689 -26.09 10.52 16.03
CA LEU A 689 -25.63 9.82 14.82
C LEU A 689 -24.93 10.78 13.85
N GLU A 690 -25.43 12.01 13.71
CA GLU A 690 -24.82 13.06 12.90
C GLU A 690 -23.45 13.49 13.47
N ASP A 691 -23.33 13.60 14.80
CA ASP A 691 -22.07 13.88 15.49
C ASP A 691 -21.01 12.77 15.23
N GLU A 692 -21.41 11.49 15.27
CA GLU A 692 -20.52 10.38 14.92
C GLU A 692 -20.15 10.38 13.42
N CYS A 693 -21.08 10.75 12.53
CA CYS A 693 -20.76 10.97 11.13
C CYS A 693 -19.73 12.09 10.95
N PHE A 694 -19.80 13.17 11.72
CA PHE A 694 -18.79 14.22 11.68
C PHE A 694 -17.44 13.76 12.18
N ALA A 695 -17.41 12.96 13.24
CA ALA A 695 -16.17 12.36 13.74
C ALA A 695 -15.53 11.39 12.72
N LEU A 696 -16.34 10.69 11.91
CA LEU A 696 -15.88 9.70 10.93
C LEU A 696 -15.48 10.33 9.59
N CYS A 697 -16.35 11.17 9.02
CA CYS A 697 -16.26 11.66 7.64
C CYS A 697 -16.06 13.18 7.53
N GLY A 698 -15.88 13.89 8.64
CA GLY A 698 -15.82 15.35 8.65
C GLY A 698 -17.20 16.00 8.61
N ARG A 699 -17.25 17.32 8.76
CA ARG A 699 -18.52 18.07 8.72
C ARG A 699 -19.19 17.91 7.35
N GLN A 700 -20.34 17.24 7.35
CA GLN A 700 -21.17 17.02 6.18
C GLN A 700 -22.45 17.85 6.26
N ASN A 701 -23.11 18.05 5.12
CA ASN A 701 -24.48 18.56 5.14
C ASN A 701 -25.45 17.47 5.68
N HIS A 702 -26.65 17.91 6.08
CA HIS A 702 -27.65 17.03 6.70
C HIS A 702 -27.98 15.81 5.81
N GLU A 703 -28.16 16.03 4.52
CA GLU A 703 -28.56 15.00 3.55
C GLU A 703 -27.49 13.91 3.38
N VAL A 704 -26.22 14.32 3.31
CA VAL A 704 -25.07 13.42 3.21
C VAL A 704 -24.89 12.63 4.51
N ALA A 705 -24.98 13.29 5.67
CA ALA A 705 -24.92 12.59 6.95
C ALA A 705 -26.03 11.53 7.07
N ALA A 706 -27.26 11.88 6.69
CA ALA A 706 -28.38 10.93 6.65
C ALA A 706 -28.14 9.76 5.69
N ALA A 707 -27.51 10.00 4.54
CA ALA A 707 -27.15 8.95 3.59
C ALA A 707 -26.10 7.98 4.16
N ILE A 708 -25.07 8.51 4.83
CA ILE A 708 -24.02 7.70 5.50
C ILE A 708 -24.64 6.84 6.62
N VAL A 709 -25.48 7.43 7.48
CA VAL A 709 -26.22 6.68 8.51
C VAL A 709 -27.07 5.58 7.89
N LYS A 710 -27.78 5.88 6.80
CA LYS A 710 -28.60 4.89 6.09
C LYS A 710 -27.77 3.76 5.52
N GLN A 711 -26.58 4.04 4.99
CA GLN A 711 -25.65 3.01 4.51
C GLN A 711 -25.14 2.12 5.64
N ALA A 712 -24.78 2.71 6.79
CA ALA A 712 -24.39 1.96 7.98
C ALA A 712 -25.50 1.00 8.44
N ARG A 713 -26.76 1.45 8.43
CA ARG A 713 -27.94 0.60 8.70
C ARG A 713 -28.13 -0.52 7.66
N TYR A 714 -27.84 -0.27 6.37
CA TYR A 714 -28.08 -1.24 5.30
C TYR A 714 -27.04 -2.37 5.24
N LYS A 715 -25.78 -2.08 5.63
CA LYS A 715 -24.75 -3.14 5.82
C LYS A 715 -25.19 -4.19 6.85
N ASP A 716 -26.06 -3.83 7.80
CA ASP A 716 -26.62 -4.71 8.83
C ASP A 716 -27.88 -5.47 8.40
N ASN A 717 -28.79 -4.86 7.63
CA ASN A 717 -30.12 -5.43 7.36
C ASN A 717 -30.12 -6.79 6.61
N ASN A 718 -29.02 -7.19 5.99
CA ASN A 718 -28.88 -8.48 5.28
C ASN A 718 -28.09 -9.54 6.06
N LYS A 719 -27.68 -9.27 7.30
CA LYS A 719 -26.84 -10.16 8.10
C LYS A 719 -27.53 -10.49 9.42
N CYS A 720 -27.51 -11.76 9.85
CA CYS A 720 -28.01 -12.07 11.19
C CYS A 720 -27.07 -11.47 12.25
N LEU A 721 -27.54 -11.26 13.47
CA LEU A 721 -26.79 -10.55 14.51
C LEU A 721 -25.48 -11.26 14.88
N LYS A 722 -25.42 -12.58 14.68
CA LYS A 722 -24.16 -13.35 14.76
C LYS A 722 -23.13 -12.93 13.70
N HIS A 723 -23.55 -12.50 12.51
CA HIS A 723 -22.65 -11.91 11.50
C HIS A 723 -22.25 -10.47 11.86
N ILE A 724 -23.17 -9.65 12.36
CA ILE A 724 -22.88 -8.30 12.89
C ILE A 724 -21.81 -8.39 13.98
N TYR A 725 -21.92 -9.40 14.82
CA TYR A 725 -20.98 -9.76 15.87
C TYR A 725 -19.56 -10.10 15.35
N TYR A 726 -19.44 -10.94 14.31
CA TYR A 726 -18.15 -11.23 13.66
C TYR A 726 -17.53 -9.97 13.04
N HIS A 727 -18.36 -9.07 12.48
CA HIS A 727 -17.89 -7.82 11.88
C HIS A 727 -17.52 -6.72 12.90
N ILE A 728 -18.14 -6.69 14.08
CA ILE A 728 -17.86 -5.68 15.11
C ILE A 728 -16.57 -6.00 15.91
N LEU A 729 -16.25 -7.28 16.12
CA LEU A 729 -15.11 -7.70 16.96
C LEU A 729 -13.82 -8.03 16.20
N LEU A 730 -13.94 -8.81 15.13
CA LEU A 730 -12.82 -9.11 14.23
C LEU A 730 -12.70 -7.96 13.25
#